data_AF-A0A7K7QU24-F1
#
_entry.id   AF-A0A7K7QU24-F1
#
_cell.length_a   1.000
_cell.length_b   1.000
_cell.length_c   1.000
_cell.angle_alpha   90.00
_cell.angle_beta   90.00
_cell.angle_gamma   90.00
#
_symmetry.space_group_name_H-M   'P 1'
#
loop_
_entity.id
_entity.type
_entity.pdbx_description
1 polymer ?
#
loop_
_entity_poly.entity_id
_entity_poly.type
_entity_poly.pdbx_seq_one_letter_code
_entity_poly.pdbx_strand_id
1 'polypeptide(L)'
;SRAHAALRRQKRDWVIPPIKVPENERGPFPKKLVQIKSNRDRDTKIFYSITGQGADAPPEGIFTIEKESGWMKVTQPLDREHIDKYHLFSHAVSENGKPVEEPMEIIVTVTDQNDNKPQFTQEVFRGSVPEGALPGTSVMQVTATDADDAVETYNGVIAYSILSQEPREPHPQMFTVNRATGTLSVIASGLDRERVREYTLTVQAADLDGEGLTTTALAVIEIADVNDNAPEFDPKTYEAAVPENVAGREVARLAVTDLDEPGTPAWRAVYSILRGNDGGAFAITTDPATNEGILRTAKGLDYESKQQFVLHVAVANEVPFVVKLPMATATVTVTVEDVNEAPVFVPLVQLATVSEDVPPGQTLTACTAQDPDKAQGQRIKYLVGHDPAGWLAVHPENGLVTARDHLDRESPFVKNSTYMAMLLAVDDGSPPATGTGTLLLTLLDVNDNGPEAEPRDITVCQRSPQPQLLTVTDRDLPPNTGPFRAELTHGSEDSWAVEVGDTGDTVTLQLVAPLEPDTYSVYLRLLDQPGRAQVTIVTARVCACEGQAQGCPQRPQPVTALPFVLATLGALLALLLILLLLLLFMRRRKVTKEPLLLPEDDTRDNIFYYGEEGGGEEDQNYDLRQLHRGLDARPEVIRNDVAPTLLPAPQYRPRPTNPDDIGTFIEENLKAADTDPTAPPYDSLLVFDYEGSGSEATSLSSLNSSASDGDQDYDYLNDWGGRFRKLAELYGGGEEDD
;
A
#
# COMPACT_ATOMS: atom_id res chain seq x y z
N SER A 1 -42.77 -110.71 -19.65
CA SER A 1 -43.78 -109.82 -20.27
C SER A 1 -43.68 -108.43 -19.65
N ARG A 2 -43.01 -107.49 -20.32
CA ARG A 2 -43.08 -106.06 -19.99
C ARG A 2 -43.35 -105.34 -21.31
N ALA A 3 -44.55 -104.80 -21.43
CA ALA A 3 -45.01 -104.04 -22.57
C ALA A 3 -44.21 -102.74 -22.65
N HIS A 4 -43.58 -102.48 -23.80
CA HIS A 4 -42.98 -101.20 -24.11
C HIS A 4 -44.08 -100.13 -24.17
N ALA A 5 -43.97 -99.11 -23.32
CA ALA A 5 -44.73 -97.88 -23.45
C ALA A 5 -44.40 -97.25 -24.81
N ALA A 6 -45.44 -97.00 -25.62
CA ALA A 6 -45.29 -96.35 -26.92
C ALA A 6 -44.71 -94.94 -26.73
N LEU A 7 -43.55 -94.69 -27.35
CA LEU A 7 -42.99 -93.35 -27.48
C LEU A 7 -43.99 -92.47 -28.27
N ARG A 8 -44.67 -91.56 -27.58
CA ARG A 8 -45.46 -90.50 -28.22
C ARG A 8 -44.48 -89.48 -28.81
N ARG A 9 -44.56 -89.30 -30.12
CA ARG A 9 -43.82 -88.29 -30.87
C ARG A 9 -44.29 -86.90 -30.39
N GLN A 10 -43.42 -86.16 -29.71
CA GLN A 10 -43.69 -84.76 -29.34
C GLN A 10 -43.51 -83.90 -30.60
N LYS A 11 -44.52 -83.07 -30.90
CA LYS A 11 -44.53 -82.16 -32.06
C LYS A 11 -43.40 -81.14 -31.82
N ARG A 12 -42.53 -80.92 -32.83
CA ARG A 12 -41.65 -79.73 -32.83
C ARG A 12 -42.56 -78.53 -33.07
N ASP A 13 -42.54 -77.56 -32.18
CA ASP A 13 -43.18 -76.27 -32.41
C ASP A 13 -42.48 -75.59 -33.57
N TRP A 14 -43.20 -75.37 -34.66
CA TRP A 14 -42.72 -74.63 -35.81
C TRP A 14 -42.90 -73.16 -35.49
N VAL A 15 -41.82 -72.48 -35.10
CA VAL A 15 -41.80 -71.03 -34.92
C VAL A 15 -41.78 -70.39 -36.32
N ILE A 16 -42.65 -69.41 -36.56
CA ILE A 16 -42.63 -68.61 -37.79
C ILE A 16 -41.35 -67.75 -37.77
N PRO A 17 -40.54 -67.76 -38.84
CA PRO A 17 -39.38 -66.87 -38.91
C PRO A 17 -39.83 -65.40 -38.86
N PRO A 18 -39.03 -64.49 -38.26
CA PRO A 18 -39.34 -63.08 -38.24
C PRO A 18 -39.63 -62.53 -39.64
N ILE A 19 -40.70 -61.75 -39.75
CA ILE A 19 -41.14 -61.16 -41.02
C ILE A 19 -40.45 -59.81 -41.17
N LYS A 20 -39.63 -59.67 -42.21
CA LYS A 20 -38.97 -58.41 -42.56
C LYS A 20 -39.83 -57.61 -43.53
N VAL A 21 -40.17 -56.37 -43.17
CA VAL A 21 -40.95 -55.44 -44.01
C VAL A 21 -40.16 -54.14 -44.14
N PRO A 22 -39.84 -53.66 -45.36
CA PRO A 22 -39.21 -52.36 -45.52
C PRO A 22 -40.16 -51.25 -45.06
N GLU A 23 -39.63 -50.29 -44.34
CA GLU A 23 -40.37 -49.07 -44.04
C GLU A 23 -40.65 -48.26 -45.31
N ASN A 24 -41.55 -47.28 -45.21
CA ASN A 24 -41.91 -46.36 -46.28
C ASN A 24 -42.22 -47.04 -47.63
N GLU A 25 -42.67 -48.30 -47.57
CA GLU A 25 -42.93 -49.10 -48.75
C GLU A 25 -44.08 -48.49 -49.56
N ARG A 26 -43.81 -48.24 -50.85
CA ARG A 26 -44.79 -47.66 -51.77
C ARG A 26 -45.49 -48.76 -52.55
N GLY A 27 -46.82 -48.81 -52.47
CA GLY A 27 -47.62 -49.78 -53.22
C GLY A 27 -49.11 -49.75 -52.89
N PRO A 28 -49.93 -50.57 -53.57
CA PRO A 28 -51.34 -50.70 -53.23
C PRO A 28 -51.48 -51.47 -51.91
N PHE A 29 -51.98 -50.78 -50.89
CA PHE A 29 -52.37 -51.40 -49.62
C PHE A 29 -53.84 -51.88 -49.68
N PRO A 30 -54.21 -52.95 -48.95
CA PRO A 30 -53.38 -53.74 -48.02
C PRO A 30 -52.51 -54.81 -48.72
N LYS A 31 -51.25 -54.93 -48.28
CA LYS A 31 -50.26 -55.87 -48.85
C LYS A 31 -50.20 -57.16 -48.04
N LYS A 32 -50.20 -58.32 -48.72
CA LYS A 32 -50.10 -59.64 -48.08
C LYS A 32 -48.66 -59.90 -47.60
N LEU A 33 -48.53 -60.31 -46.34
CA LEU A 33 -47.24 -60.63 -45.69
C LEU A 33 -47.00 -62.15 -45.67
N VAL A 34 -47.76 -62.86 -44.84
CA VAL A 34 -47.64 -64.32 -44.66
C VAL A 34 -49.02 -64.93 -44.54
N GLN A 35 -49.15 -66.19 -44.93
CA GLN A 35 -50.36 -66.97 -44.68
C GLN A 35 -50.10 -67.94 -43.54
N ILE A 36 -50.88 -67.83 -42.47
CA ILE A 36 -50.88 -68.83 -41.39
C ILE A 36 -51.99 -69.84 -41.62
N LYS A 37 -51.72 -71.10 -41.26
CA LYS A 37 -52.67 -72.18 -41.47
C LYS A 37 -52.53 -73.24 -40.38
N SER A 38 -53.62 -73.53 -39.67
CA SER A 38 -53.68 -74.68 -38.76
C SER A 38 -53.90 -75.96 -39.57
N ASN A 39 -53.23 -77.03 -39.18
CA ASN A 39 -53.40 -78.34 -39.79
C ASN A 39 -54.72 -79.02 -39.41
N ARG A 40 -55.45 -78.47 -38.43
CA ARG A 40 -56.78 -78.93 -38.02
C ARG A 40 -57.90 -78.32 -38.86
N ASP A 41 -57.56 -77.50 -39.86
CA ASP A 41 -58.51 -76.95 -40.83
C ASP A 41 -59.17 -78.04 -41.70
N ARG A 42 -58.57 -79.24 -41.73
CA ARG A 42 -59.09 -80.43 -42.41
C ARG A 42 -60.29 -81.04 -41.69
N ASP A 43 -60.34 -80.88 -40.36
CA ASP A 43 -61.33 -81.53 -39.51
C ASP A 43 -62.47 -80.58 -39.12
N THR A 44 -62.18 -79.27 -39.04
CA THR A 44 -63.14 -78.23 -38.64
C THR A 44 -62.87 -76.92 -39.36
N LYS A 45 -63.90 -76.11 -39.61
CA LYS A 45 -63.71 -74.75 -40.11
C LYS A 45 -63.07 -73.89 -39.03
N ILE A 46 -61.94 -73.26 -39.37
CA ILE A 46 -61.14 -72.44 -38.46
C ILE A 46 -61.23 -70.98 -38.86
N PHE A 47 -61.33 -70.11 -37.86
CA PHE A 47 -61.26 -68.66 -38.00
C PHE A 47 -59.96 -68.14 -37.35
N TYR A 48 -59.24 -67.32 -38.10
CA TYR A 48 -57.98 -66.72 -37.66
C TYR A 48 -58.21 -65.29 -37.16
N SER A 49 -57.48 -64.91 -36.11
CA SER A 49 -57.43 -63.54 -35.58
C SER A 49 -56.02 -63.23 -35.07
N ILE A 50 -55.66 -61.96 -35.02
CA ILE A 50 -54.38 -61.48 -34.47
C ILE A 50 -54.63 -60.44 -33.38
N THR A 51 -53.76 -60.43 -32.37
CA THR A 51 -53.77 -59.47 -31.25
C THR A 51 -52.35 -58.97 -31.00
N GLY A 52 -52.17 -57.80 -30.40
CA GLY A 52 -50.89 -57.18 -30.12
C GLY A 52 -50.79 -55.75 -30.67
N GLN A 53 -49.63 -55.13 -30.44
CA GLN A 53 -49.31 -53.80 -30.94
C GLN A 53 -49.33 -53.79 -32.47
N GLY A 54 -50.10 -52.90 -33.09
CA GLY A 54 -50.30 -52.92 -34.54
C GLY A 54 -51.61 -53.60 -34.98
N ALA A 55 -52.28 -54.34 -34.10
CA ALA A 55 -53.54 -55.05 -34.41
C ALA A 55 -54.71 -54.48 -33.61
N ASP A 56 -54.89 -54.93 -32.36
CA ASP A 56 -55.94 -54.53 -31.42
C ASP A 56 -55.42 -53.63 -30.28
N ALA A 57 -54.11 -53.41 -30.21
CA ALA A 57 -53.48 -52.45 -29.32
C ALA A 57 -52.78 -51.32 -30.10
N PRO A 58 -52.73 -50.08 -29.57
CA PRO A 58 -52.14 -48.93 -30.26
C PRO A 58 -50.68 -49.13 -30.69
N PRO A 59 -50.31 -48.75 -31.93
CA PRO A 59 -51.18 -48.25 -32.99
C PRO A 59 -52.11 -49.35 -33.55
N GLU A 60 -53.41 -49.10 -33.61
CA GLU A 60 -54.40 -50.12 -34.01
C GLU A 60 -54.56 -50.21 -35.53
N GLY A 61 -54.87 -51.40 -36.05
CA GLY A 61 -55.29 -51.60 -37.44
C GLY A 61 -54.19 -51.55 -38.50
N ILE A 62 -52.91 -51.50 -38.11
CA ILE A 62 -51.75 -51.58 -39.03
C ILE A 62 -51.65 -52.96 -39.67
N PHE A 63 -51.86 -54.02 -38.87
CA PHE A 63 -51.87 -55.40 -39.30
C PHE A 63 -53.27 -55.97 -39.18
N THR A 64 -53.71 -56.65 -40.24
CA THR A 64 -55.00 -57.35 -40.26
C THR A 64 -54.82 -58.76 -40.78
N ILE A 65 -55.70 -59.67 -40.38
CA ILE A 65 -55.70 -61.05 -40.87
C ILE A 65 -57.05 -61.40 -41.49
N GLU A 66 -57.02 -62.01 -42.66
CA GLU A 66 -58.24 -62.55 -43.29
C GLU A 66 -58.75 -63.76 -42.48
N LYS A 67 -59.93 -63.60 -41.89
CA LYS A 67 -60.52 -64.55 -40.93
C LYS A 67 -60.61 -65.99 -41.44
N GLU A 68 -60.90 -66.21 -42.73
CA GLU A 68 -61.08 -67.56 -43.29
C GLU A 68 -59.82 -68.14 -43.96
N SER A 69 -58.99 -67.29 -44.55
CA SER A 69 -57.84 -67.72 -45.35
C SER A 69 -56.52 -67.73 -44.57
N GLY A 70 -56.45 -66.99 -43.45
CA GLY A 70 -55.25 -66.83 -42.64
C GLY A 70 -54.19 -65.91 -43.26
N TRP A 71 -54.52 -65.14 -44.31
CA TRP A 71 -53.59 -64.16 -44.88
C TRP A 71 -53.45 -62.94 -43.97
N MET A 72 -52.27 -62.77 -43.39
CA MET A 72 -51.88 -61.55 -42.69
C MET A 72 -51.50 -60.48 -43.71
N LYS A 73 -51.94 -59.25 -43.48
CA LYS A 73 -51.72 -58.10 -44.34
C LYS A 73 -51.30 -56.88 -43.53
N VAL A 74 -50.48 -56.03 -44.15
CA VAL A 74 -50.21 -54.67 -43.68
C VAL A 74 -51.10 -53.68 -44.44
N THR A 75 -51.69 -52.71 -43.74
CA THR A 75 -52.72 -51.79 -44.28
C THR A 75 -52.18 -50.42 -44.69
N GLN A 76 -50.99 -50.06 -44.21
CA GLN A 76 -50.35 -48.75 -44.42
C GLN A 76 -48.83 -48.90 -44.45
N PRO A 77 -48.07 -47.91 -44.99
CA PRO A 77 -46.62 -47.92 -44.85
C PRO A 77 -46.23 -47.88 -43.38
N LEU A 78 -45.12 -48.56 -43.06
CA LEU A 78 -44.52 -48.56 -41.74
C LEU A 78 -43.38 -47.55 -41.71
N ASP A 79 -43.04 -47.07 -40.53
CA ASP A 79 -41.96 -46.12 -40.23
C ASP A 79 -41.18 -46.74 -39.07
N ARG A 80 -39.89 -47.02 -39.29
CA ARG A 80 -39.02 -47.73 -38.34
C ARG A 80 -38.63 -46.79 -37.20
N GLU A 81 -38.37 -45.52 -37.47
CA GLU A 81 -38.06 -44.51 -36.46
C GLU A 81 -39.22 -44.33 -35.47
N HIS A 82 -40.45 -44.60 -35.92
CA HIS A 82 -41.60 -44.68 -35.04
C HIS A 82 -41.68 -46.00 -34.25
N ILE A 83 -41.69 -47.16 -34.93
CA ILE A 83 -41.72 -48.50 -34.31
C ILE A 83 -40.92 -49.50 -35.17
N ASP A 84 -39.79 -49.98 -34.62
CA ASP A 84 -38.85 -50.89 -35.29
C ASP A 84 -39.33 -52.36 -35.30
N LYS A 85 -40.09 -52.78 -34.29
CA LYS A 85 -40.56 -54.16 -34.11
C LYS A 85 -41.98 -54.24 -33.57
N TYR A 86 -42.78 -55.08 -34.21
CA TYR A 86 -44.13 -55.41 -33.75
C TYR A 86 -44.21 -56.85 -33.25
N HIS A 87 -44.71 -57.01 -32.03
CA HIS A 87 -45.01 -58.31 -31.42
C HIS A 87 -46.50 -58.59 -31.51
N LEU A 88 -46.86 -59.58 -32.32
CA LEU A 88 -48.24 -59.99 -32.57
C LEU A 88 -48.44 -61.45 -32.15
N PHE A 89 -49.65 -61.80 -31.75
CA PHE A 89 -50.06 -63.16 -31.45
C PHE A 89 -51.19 -63.57 -32.37
N SER A 90 -51.03 -64.71 -33.02
CA SER A 90 -52.06 -65.30 -33.87
C SER A 90 -52.87 -66.34 -33.12
N HIS A 91 -54.18 -66.30 -33.30
CA HIS A 91 -55.15 -67.19 -32.67
C HIS A 91 -55.94 -67.94 -33.73
N ALA A 92 -56.12 -69.24 -33.54
CA ALA A 92 -56.95 -70.10 -34.39
C ALA A 92 -58.12 -70.65 -33.56
N VAL A 93 -59.34 -70.24 -33.90
CA VAL A 93 -60.57 -70.68 -33.20
C VAL A 93 -61.47 -71.48 -34.12
N SER A 94 -62.14 -72.50 -33.58
CA SER A 94 -63.14 -73.28 -34.33
C SER A 94 -64.45 -72.51 -34.46
N GLU A 95 -65.36 -72.99 -35.32
CA GLU A 95 -66.73 -72.46 -35.43
C GLU A 95 -67.48 -72.43 -34.08
N ASN A 96 -67.15 -73.35 -33.16
CA ASN A 96 -67.71 -73.41 -31.81
C ASN A 96 -67.05 -72.42 -30.82
N GLY A 97 -66.20 -71.50 -31.30
CA GLY A 97 -65.51 -70.50 -30.49
C GLY A 97 -64.38 -71.02 -29.61
N LYS A 98 -64.05 -72.32 -29.67
CA LYS A 98 -62.97 -72.91 -28.87
C LYS A 98 -61.62 -72.72 -29.57
N PRO A 99 -60.56 -72.30 -28.85
CA PRO A 99 -59.21 -72.24 -29.40
C PRO A 99 -58.72 -73.63 -29.79
N VAL A 100 -58.17 -73.75 -31.00
CA VAL A 100 -57.80 -75.00 -31.65
C VAL A 100 -56.30 -75.26 -31.58
N GLU A 101 -55.51 -74.18 -31.60
CA GLU A 101 -54.07 -74.16 -31.39
C GLU A 101 -53.74 -73.18 -30.27
N GLU A 102 -52.57 -73.34 -29.66
CA GLU A 102 -52.03 -72.32 -28.75
C GLU A 102 -51.67 -71.05 -29.55
N PRO A 103 -51.78 -69.85 -28.94
CA PRO A 103 -51.41 -68.61 -29.61
C PRO A 103 -49.95 -68.65 -30.06
N MET A 104 -49.71 -68.27 -31.32
CA MET A 104 -48.37 -68.28 -31.91
C MET A 104 -47.86 -66.86 -32.09
N GLU A 105 -46.68 -66.59 -31.55
CA GLU A 105 -45.99 -65.30 -31.68
C GLU A 105 -45.53 -65.08 -33.12
N ILE A 106 -45.77 -63.87 -33.62
CA ILE A 106 -45.34 -63.37 -34.92
C ILE A 106 -44.60 -62.06 -34.64
N ILE A 107 -43.32 -62.05 -34.99
CA ILE A 107 -42.49 -60.85 -34.89
C ILE A 107 -42.37 -60.25 -36.29
N VAL A 108 -42.83 -59.01 -36.45
CA VAL A 108 -42.61 -58.22 -37.65
C VAL A 108 -41.51 -57.21 -37.35
N THR A 109 -40.36 -57.36 -38.00
CA THR A 109 -39.23 -56.43 -37.92
C THR A 109 -39.29 -55.49 -39.12
N VAL A 110 -39.35 -54.19 -38.87
CA VAL A 110 -39.29 -53.17 -39.91
C VAL A 110 -37.83 -52.99 -40.31
N THR A 111 -37.53 -53.09 -41.61
CA THR A 111 -36.16 -52.86 -42.11
C THR A 111 -36.00 -51.43 -42.57
N ASP A 112 -34.87 -50.86 -42.16
CA ASP A 112 -34.45 -49.49 -42.34
C ASP A 112 -34.27 -49.08 -43.82
N GLN A 113 -34.62 -47.83 -44.14
CA GLN A 113 -34.31 -47.13 -45.39
C GLN A 113 -33.70 -45.76 -45.07
N ASN A 114 -32.74 -45.33 -45.88
CA ASN A 114 -32.05 -44.06 -45.70
C ASN A 114 -32.94 -42.85 -46.05
N ASP A 115 -33.81 -42.42 -45.13
CA ASP A 115 -34.77 -41.35 -45.35
C ASP A 115 -34.68 -40.20 -44.33
N ASN A 116 -33.86 -40.35 -43.31
CA ASN A 116 -33.39 -39.25 -42.50
C ASN A 116 -32.00 -38.83 -42.96
N LYS A 117 -31.71 -37.53 -42.78
CA LYS A 117 -30.37 -36.99 -43.04
C LYS A 117 -29.70 -36.68 -41.71
N PRO A 118 -28.37 -36.69 -41.63
CA PRO A 118 -27.67 -36.35 -40.40
C PRO A 118 -28.01 -34.93 -39.94
N GLN A 119 -28.09 -34.71 -38.63
CA GLN A 119 -28.32 -33.41 -38.03
C GLN A 119 -27.24 -33.12 -36.98
N PHE A 120 -26.57 -31.98 -37.12
CA PHE A 120 -25.63 -31.52 -36.09
C PHE A 120 -26.37 -31.18 -34.80
N THR A 121 -25.73 -31.44 -33.66
CA THR A 121 -26.28 -31.10 -32.34
C THR A 121 -26.36 -29.58 -32.11
N GLN A 122 -25.54 -28.80 -32.82
CA GLN A 122 -25.47 -27.35 -32.77
C GLN A 122 -25.25 -26.80 -34.19
N GLU A 123 -25.77 -25.61 -34.48
CA GLU A 123 -25.52 -24.92 -35.76
C GLU A 123 -24.09 -24.34 -35.83
N VAL A 124 -23.55 -23.93 -34.67
CA VAL A 124 -22.22 -23.33 -34.53
C VAL A 124 -21.49 -23.99 -33.35
N PHE A 125 -20.33 -24.58 -33.62
CA PHE A 125 -19.39 -25.08 -32.63
C PHE A 125 -18.29 -24.04 -32.40
N ARG A 126 -17.94 -23.78 -31.14
CA ARG A 126 -16.84 -22.88 -30.78
C ARG A 126 -15.77 -23.66 -30.04
N GLY A 127 -14.51 -23.42 -30.40
CA GLY A 127 -13.36 -24.00 -29.73
C GLY A 127 -12.18 -23.04 -29.75
N SER A 128 -11.15 -23.35 -28.97
CA SER A 128 -9.93 -22.56 -28.90
C SER A 128 -8.70 -23.46 -28.99
N VAL A 129 -7.65 -22.99 -29.64
CA VAL A 129 -6.36 -23.68 -29.70
C VAL A 129 -5.24 -22.65 -29.50
N PRO A 130 -4.21 -22.93 -28.68
CA PRO A 130 -3.07 -22.04 -28.57
C PRO A 130 -2.36 -21.91 -29.92
N GLU A 131 -1.82 -20.73 -30.20
CA GLU A 131 -0.89 -20.58 -31.32
C GLU A 131 0.39 -21.39 -31.10
N GLY A 132 1.15 -21.58 -32.17
CA GLY A 132 2.32 -22.46 -32.13
C GLY A 132 1.99 -23.94 -31.85
N ALA A 133 0.70 -24.33 -31.76
CA ALA A 133 0.29 -25.71 -31.54
C ALA A 133 0.87 -26.64 -32.61
N LEU A 134 1.44 -27.76 -32.14
CA LEU A 134 2.04 -28.74 -33.03
C LEU A 134 0.96 -29.48 -33.86
N PRO A 135 1.27 -29.88 -35.10
CA PRO A 135 0.40 -30.75 -35.88
C PRO A 135 0.04 -32.02 -35.11
N GLY A 136 -1.25 -32.35 -35.09
CA GLY A 136 -1.84 -33.45 -34.32
C GLY A 136 -2.59 -33.00 -33.07
N THR A 137 -2.43 -31.75 -32.62
CA THR A 137 -3.16 -31.20 -31.47
C THR A 137 -4.67 -31.21 -31.73
N SER A 138 -5.43 -31.81 -30.82
CA SER A 138 -6.90 -31.80 -30.87
C SER A 138 -7.45 -30.45 -30.43
N VAL A 139 -8.39 -29.88 -31.20
CA VAL A 139 -8.98 -28.57 -30.97
C VAL A 139 -10.35 -28.70 -30.30
N MET A 140 -11.28 -29.42 -30.95
CA MET A 140 -12.64 -29.65 -30.46
C MET A 140 -13.26 -30.86 -31.15
N GLN A 141 -14.49 -31.21 -30.78
CA GLN A 141 -15.23 -32.31 -31.41
C GLN A 141 -16.60 -31.82 -31.86
N VAL A 142 -16.90 -31.97 -33.15
CA VAL A 142 -18.23 -31.72 -33.72
C VAL A 142 -19.05 -33.00 -33.65
N THR A 143 -20.35 -32.88 -33.40
CA THR A 143 -21.25 -34.03 -33.25
C THR A 143 -22.52 -33.85 -34.06
N ALA A 144 -22.87 -34.90 -34.79
CA ALA A 144 -24.12 -35.05 -35.51
C ALA A 144 -24.76 -36.41 -35.19
N THR A 145 -26.07 -36.48 -35.37
CA THR A 145 -26.88 -37.68 -35.15
C THR A 145 -27.74 -37.95 -36.36
N ASP A 146 -27.90 -39.22 -36.70
CA ASP A 146 -28.83 -39.70 -37.72
C ASP A 146 -29.86 -40.60 -37.03
N ALA A 147 -31.11 -40.54 -37.50
CA ALA A 147 -32.20 -41.32 -36.94
C ALA A 147 -32.23 -42.76 -37.49
N ASP A 148 -31.65 -42.97 -38.67
CA ASP A 148 -31.62 -44.26 -39.38
C ASP A 148 -30.71 -45.27 -38.66
N ASP A 149 -30.84 -46.56 -39.00
CA ASP A 149 -30.09 -47.62 -38.35
C ASP A 149 -28.58 -47.53 -38.65
N ALA A 150 -27.77 -47.35 -37.61
CA ALA A 150 -26.31 -47.33 -37.71
C ALA A 150 -25.66 -48.69 -37.36
N VAL A 151 -26.45 -49.68 -36.95
CA VAL A 151 -25.96 -50.96 -36.41
C VAL A 151 -26.06 -52.08 -37.45
N GLU A 152 -27.22 -52.26 -38.07
CA GLU A 152 -27.41 -53.28 -39.11
C GLU A 152 -27.15 -52.74 -40.53
N THR A 153 -27.28 -51.43 -40.75
CA THR A 153 -27.04 -50.76 -42.04
C THR A 153 -26.02 -49.62 -41.88
N TYR A 154 -25.60 -49.04 -43.01
CA TYR A 154 -24.75 -47.84 -43.03
C TYR A 154 -25.57 -46.54 -43.04
N ASN A 155 -26.91 -46.64 -43.01
CA ASN A 155 -27.79 -45.50 -43.21
C ASN A 155 -27.65 -44.51 -42.05
N GLY A 156 -27.49 -44.99 -40.81
CA GLY A 156 -27.18 -44.13 -39.66
C GLY A 156 -25.69 -43.85 -39.43
N VAL A 157 -24.77 -44.34 -40.30
CA VAL A 157 -23.31 -44.22 -40.08
C VAL A 157 -22.80 -42.91 -40.69
N ILE A 158 -22.43 -41.98 -39.81
CA ILE A 158 -22.03 -40.62 -40.17
C ILE A 158 -20.52 -40.54 -40.43
N ALA A 159 -20.15 -39.87 -41.53
CA ALA A 159 -18.80 -39.42 -41.81
C ALA A 159 -18.70 -37.89 -41.82
N TYR A 160 -17.69 -37.36 -41.14
CA TYR A 160 -17.41 -35.92 -41.08
C TYR A 160 -16.35 -35.50 -42.10
N SER A 161 -16.51 -34.32 -42.69
CA SER A 161 -15.54 -33.68 -43.59
C SER A 161 -15.52 -32.16 -43.41
N ILE A 162 -14.43 -31.51 -43.84
CA ILE A 162 -14.32 -30.04 -43.86
C ILE A 162 -14.48 -29.58 -45.32
N LEU A 163 -15.47 -28.74 -45.59
CA LEU A 163 -15.74 -28.21 -46.93
C LEU A 163 -14.89 -26.97 -47.23
N SER A 164 -14.76 -26.07 -46.26
CA SER A 164 -14.02 -24.83 -46.42
C SER A 164 -13.47 -24.32 -45.09
N GLN A 165 -12.36 -23.59 -45.19
CA GLN A 165 -11.73 -22.84 -44.11
C GLN A 165 -11.59 -21.38 -44.52
N GLU A 166 -11.96 -20.47 -43.63
CA GLU A 166 -11.75 -19.04 -43.76
C GLU A 166 -11.09 -18.50 -42.49
N PRO A 167 -9.96 -17.76 -42.58
CA PRO A 167 -9.19 -17.46 -43.78
C PRO A 167 -8.40 -18.67 -44.32
N ARG A 168 -7.99 -18.59 -45.60
CA ARG A 168 -7.16 -19.62 -46.28
C ARG A 168 -5.66 -19.46 -46.01
N GLU A 169 -5.28 -18.44 -45.27
CA GLU A 169 -3.91 -18.18 -44.87
C GLU A 169 -3.68 -18.68 -43.45
N PRO A 170 -2.44 -19.04 -43.07
CA PRO A 170 -1.25 -19.13 -43.93
C PRO A 170 -1.27 -20.35 -44.87
N HIS A 171 -2.10 -21.35 -44.58
CA HIS A 171 -2.29 -22.54 -45.42
C HIS A 171 -3.80 -22.81 -45.60
N PRO A 172 -4.25 -23.27 -46.79
CA PRO A 172 -5.68 -23.50 -47.07
C PRO A 172 -6.31 -24.62 -46.24
N GLN A 173 -5.48 -25.46 -45.61
CA GLN A 173 -5.87 -26.56 -44.74
C GLN A 173 -5.00 -26.51 -43.48
N MET A 174 -5.40 -25.72 -42.50
CA MET A 174 -4.78 -25.67 -41.17
C MET A 174 -5.33 -26.77 -40.25
N PHE A 175 -6.59 -27.17 -40.49
CA PHE A 175 -7.31 -28.15 -39.68
C PHE A 175 -7.74 -29.37 -40.50
N THR A 176 -7.87 -30.50 -39.81
CA THR A 176 -8.45 -31.73 -40.33
C THR A 176 -9.52 -32.23 -39.37
N VAL A 177 -10.47 -33.03 -39.86
CA VAL A 177 -11.49 -33.68 -39.04
C VAL A 177 -11.34 -35.18 -39.13
N ASN A 178 -11.42 -35.86 -37.99
CA ASN A 178 -11.53 -37.31 -37.97
C ASN A 178 -12.89 -37.72 -38.53
N ARG A 179 -12.87 -38.49 -39.62
CA ARG A 179 -14.05 -38.91 -40.36
C ARG A 179 -15.10 -39.62 -39.48
N ALA A 180 -14.68 -40.44 -38.51
CA ALA A 180 -15.61 -41.22 -37.70
C ALA A 180 -16.03 -40.52 -36.40
N THR A 181 -15.12 -39.76 -35.76
CA THR A 181 -15.37 -39.18 -34.43
C THR A 181 -15.80 -37.72 -34.46
N GLY A 182 -15.57 -37.01 -35.56
CA GLY A 182 -15.82 -35.56 -35.64
C GLY A 182 -14.78 -34.73 -34.88
N THR A 183 -13.67 -35.32 -34.43
CA THR A 183 -12.61 -34.59 -33.74
C THR A 183 -11.82 -33.73 -34.72
N LEU A 184 -11.83 -32.42 -34.51
CA LEU A 184 -11.02 -31.45 -35.26
C LEU A 184 -9.62 -31.36 -34.65
N SER A 185 -8.59 -31.43 -35.48
CA SER A 185 -7.19 -31.31 -35.07
C SER A 185 -6.39 -30.45 -36.04
N VAL A 186 -5.29 -29.88 -35.55
CA VAL A 186 -4.35 -29.10 -36.34
C VAL A 186 -3.53 -30.05 -37.23
N ILE A 187 -3.40 -29.75 -38.52
CA ILE A 187 -2.60 -30.56 -39.46
C ILE A 187 -1.37 -29.83 -40.02
N ALA A 188 -1.42 -28.49 -40.07
CA ALA A 188 -0.33 -27.66 -40.53
C ALA A 188 0.20 -26.77 -39.40
N SER A 189 1.50 -26.54 -39.37
CA SER A 189 2.12 -25.56 -38.48
C SER A 189 1.91 -24.14 -38.99
N GLY A 190 2.07 -23.14 -38.12
CA GLY A 190 1.94 -21.72 -38.46
C GLY A 190 0.62 -21.10 -38.02
N LEU A 191 -0.03 -21.68 -37.00
CA LEU A 191 -1.03 -20.92 -36.24
C LEU A 191 -0.28 -19.80 -35.51
N ASP A 192 -0.67 -18.57 -35.81
CA ASP A 192 -0.07 -17.30 -35.41
C ASP A 192 -1.26 -16.34 -35.25
N ARG A 193 -1.49 -15.92 -34.02
CA ARG A 193 -2.64 -15.13 -33.61
C ARG A 193 -2.51 -13.68 -34.08
N GLU A 194 -1.29 -13.14 -34.07
CA GLU A 194 -0.94 -11.79 -34.50
C GLU A 194 -1.29 -11.61 -35.98
N ARG A 195 -1.19 -12.69 -36.76
CA ARG A 195 -1.66 -12.73 -38.15
C ARG A 195 -3.14 -13.07 -38.28
N VAL A 196 -3.61 -14.15 -37.67
CA VAL A 196 -5.01 -14.64 -37.78
C VAL A 196 -5.52 -15.09 -36.41
N ARG A 197 -6.47 -14.32 -35.86
CA ARG A 197 -7.06 -14.55 -34.54
C ARG A 197 -8.16 -15.61 -34.51
N GLU A 198 -8.84 -15.83 -35.63
CA GLU A 198 -10.02 -16.69 -35.70
C GLU A 198 -10.09 -17.41 -37.05
N TYR A 199 -10.44 -18.70 -37.03
CA TYR A 199 -10.77 -19.49 -38.20
C TYR A 199 -12.22 -19.97 -38.14
N THR A 200 -12.94 -19.79 -39.25
CA THR A 200 -14.28 -20.35 -39.44
C THR A 200 -14.20 -21.50 -40.44
N LEU A 201 -14.61 -22.69 -39.99
CA LEU A 201 -14.70 -23.90 -40.78
C LEU A 201 -16.16 -24.22 -41.11
N THR A 202 -16.43 -24.58 -42.35
CA THR A 202 -17.71 -25.19 -42.73
C THR A 202 -17.53 -26.70 -42.69
N VAL A 203 -18.10 -27.35 -41.66
CA VAL A 203 -18.05 -28.81 -41.49
C VAL A 203 -19.29 -29.45 -42.10
N GLN A 204 -19.12 -30.64 -42.67
CA GLN A 204 -20.18 -31.45 -43.24
C GLN A 204 -20.25 -32.78 -42.51
N ALA A 205 -21.47 -33.22 -42.24
CA ALA A 205 -21.80 -34.58 -41.81
C ALA A 205 -22.62 -35.24 -42.92
N ALA A 206 -22.26 -36.47 -43.28
CA ALA A 206 -22.88 -37.22 -44.35
C ALA A 206 -23.12 -38.67 -43.93
N ASP A 207 -24.31 -39.20 -44.20
CA ASP A 207 -24.67 -40.60 -43.92
C ASP A 207 -24.01 -41.57 -44.92
N LEU A 208 -24.27 -42.87 -44.80
CA LEU A 208 -23.70 -43.92 -45.67
C LEU A 208 -22.17 -43.90 -45.71
N ASP A 209 -21.53 -43.65 -44.56
CA ASP A 209 -20.08 -43.42 -44.45
C ASP A 209 -19.61 -42.27 -45.37
N GLY A 210 -20.45 -41.27 -45.65
CA GLY A 210 -20.11 -40.05 -46.36
C GLY A 210 -20.55 -39.94 -47.81
N GLU A 211 -21.30 -40.94 -48.31
CA GLU A 211 -21.72 -41.01 -49.71
C GLU A 211 -23.22 -40.72 -49.93
N GLY A 212 -24.00 -40.44 -48.86
CA GLY A 212 -25.43 -40.17 -48.98
C GLY A 212 -25.84 -38.73 -48.64
N LEU A 213 -26.88 -38.57 -47.81
CA LEU A 213 -27.46 -37.25 -47.49
C LEU A 213 -26.51 -36.47 -46.59
N THR A 214 -26.43 -35.16 -46.84
CA THR A 214 -25.46 -34.30 -46.17
C THR A 214 -26.13 -33.11 -45.49
N THR A 215 -25.54 -32.70 -44.37
CA THR A 215 -25.88 -31.48 -43.63
C THR A 215 -24.59 -30.76 -43.25
N THR A 216 -24.65 -29.44 -43.08
CA THR A 216 -23.48 -28.61 -42.77
C THR A 216 -23.70 -27.79 -41.50
N ALA A 217 -22.63 -27.52 -40.76
CA ALA A 217 -22.58 -26.63 -39.61
C ALA A 217 -21.30 -25.78 -39.63
N LEU A 218 -21.25 -24.74 -38.80
CA LEU A 218 -20.08 -23.88 -38.65
C LEU A 218 -19.25 -24.29 -37.44
N ALA A 219 -17.94 -24.23 -37.56
CA ALA A 219 -16.96 -24.49 -36.52
C ALA A 219 -16.01 -23.28 -36.43
N VAL A 220 -16.16 -22.47 -35.38
CA VAL A 220 -15.37 -21.27 -35.13
C VAL A 220 -14.26 -21.62 -34.15
N ILE A 221 -13.01 -21.37 -34.54
CA ILE A 221 -11.81 -21.69 -33.78
C ILE A 221 -11.10 -20.38 -33.47
N GLU A 222 -11.05 -20.02 -32.20
CA GLU A 222 -10.28 -18.89 -31.69
C GLU A 222 -8.83 -19.33 -31.42
N ILE A 223 -7.87 -18.55 -31.88
CA ILE A 223 -6.45 -18.80 -31.61
C ILE A 223 -6.11 -18.10 -30.29
N ALA A 224 -5.70 -18.88 -29.30
CA ALA A 224 -5.33 -18.37 -27.98
C ALA A 224 -3.88 -17.87 -27.99
N ASP A 225 -3.69 -16.71 -27.38
CA ASP A 225 -2.42 -15.99 -27.24
C ASP A 225 -1.40 -16.79 -26.42
N VAL A 226 -0.17 -16.79 -26.89
CA VAL A 226 0.99 -17.37 -26.23
C VAL A 226 2.11 -16.34 -26.31
N ASN A 227 2.94 -16.24 -25.26
CA ASN A 227 4.09 -15.33 -25.28
C ASN A 227 5.19 -15.81 -26.26
N ASP A 228 5.06 -15.44 -27.53
CA ASP A 228 6.02 -15.71 -28.61
C ASP A 228 6.54 -14.43 -29.29
N ASN A 229 6.07 -13.25 -28.88
CA ASN A 229 6.67 -11.97 -29.25
C ASN A 229 7.36 -11.34 -28.04
N ALA A 230 8.56 -10.80 -28.25
CA ALA A 230 9.28 -10.11 -27.20
C ALA A 230 9.04 -8.59 -27.27
N PRO A 231 8.92 -7.89 -26.14
CA PRO A 231 8.74 -6.45 -26.11
C PRO A 231 9.99 -5.78 -26.67
N GLU A 232 9.83 -4.93 -27.68
CA GLU A 232 10.93 -4.21 -28.32
C GLU A 232 10.93 -2.73 -27.93
N PHE A 233 12.11 -2.18 -27.64
CA PHE A 233 12.28 -0.75 -27.40
C PHE A 233 12.28 0.05 -28.71
N ASP A 234 11.42 1.07 -28.79
CA ASP A 234 11.44 2.09 -29.83
C ASP A 234 11.27 3.49 -29.21
N PRO A 235 12.34 4.30 -29.07
CA PRO A 235 13.72 4.09 -29.55
C PRO A 235 14.57 3.16 -28.66
N LYS A 236 15.74 2.70 -29.16
CA LYS A 236 16.72 1.87 -28.40
C LYS A 236 17.68 2.66 -27.51
N THR A 237 17.76 3.97 -27.72
CA THR A 237 18.65 4.87 -26.99
C THR A 237 17.87 6.06 -26.46
N TYR A 238 18.05 6.36 -25.18
CA TYR A 238 17.38 7.47 -24.50
C TYR A 238 18.41 8.38 -23.86
N GLU A 239 18.19 9.69 -23.94
CA GLU A 239 19.02 10.69 -23.28
C GLU A 239 18.14 11.50 -22.34
N ALA A 240 18.61 11.72 -21.11
CA ALA A 240 17.88 12.49 -20.11
C ALA A 240 18.84 13.30 -19.24
N ALA A 241 18.37 14.46 -18.79
CA ALA A 241 19.10 15.31 -17.86
C ALA A 241 18.31 15.45 -16.56
N VAL A 242 19.00 15.29 -15.43
CA VAL A 242 18.41 15.44 -14.10
C VAL A 242 19.29 16.29 -13.20
N PRO A 243 18.71 17.23 -12.43
CA PRO A 243 19.45 17.95 -11.42
C PRO A 243 19.90 16.97 -10.34
N GLU A 244 21.07 17.24 -9.79
CA GLU A 244 21.55 16.55 -8.62
C GLU A 244 20.68 16.82 -7.37
N ASN A 245 20.96 16.10 -6.28
CA ASN A 245 20.27 16.24 -4.99
C ASN A 245 18.75 15.95 -4.97
N VAL A 246 18.13 15.59 -6.10
CA VAL A 246 16.68 15.26 -6.17
C VAL A 246 16.43 13.76 -6.25
N ALA A 247 15.81 13.21 -5.20
CA ALA A 247 15.29 11.83 -5.19
C ALA A 247 13.83 11.75 -5.65
N GLY A 248 13.43 10.62 -6.21
CA GLY A 248 12.06 10.33 -6.65
C GLY A 248 11.63 11.01 -7.95
N ARG A 249 12.55 11.72 -8.63
CA ARG A 249 12.24 12.45 -9.87
C ARG A 249 12.19 11.49 -11.04
N GLU A 250 11.22 11.70 -11.93
CA GLU A 250 11.15 11.00 -13.21
C GLU A 250 12.28 11.47 -14.13
N VAL A 251 13.07 10.50 -14.61
CA VAL A 251 14.23 10.71 -15.48
C VAL A 251 13.81 10.59 -16.94
N ALA A 252 13.19 9.45 -17.28
CA ALA A 252 12.78 9.11 -18.64
C ALA A 252 11.62 8.11 -18.61
N ARG A 253 10.83 8.10 -19.68
CA ARG A 253 9.85 7.06 -19.99
C ARG A 253 10.37 6.22 -21.14
N LEU A 254 10.49 4.92 -20.91
CA LEU A 254 10.97 3.95 -21.89
C LEU A 254 9.75 3.27 -22.53
N ALA A 255 9.48 3.60 -23.78
CA ALA A 255 8.40 2.99 -24.52
C ALA A 255 8.83 1.63 -25.10
N VAL A 256 7.94 0.65 -25.03
CA VAL A 256 8.12 -0.66 -25.66
C VAL A 256 6.87 -1.03 -26.44
N THR A 257 7.07 -1.78 -27.51
CA THR A 257 6.01 -2.34 -28.32
C THR A 257 6.07 -3.85 -28.25
N ASP A 258 4.95 -4.46 -27.87
CA ASP A 258 4.75 -5.90 -27.84
C ASP A 258 3.53 -6.23 -28.70
N LEU A 259 3.62 -7.31 -29.48
CA LEU A 259 2.60 -7.73 -30.43
C LEU A 259 1.60 -8.72 -29.83
N ASP A 260 1.92 -9.31 -28.68
CA ASP A 260 1.03 -10.20 -27.93
C ASP A 260 -0.23 -9.45 -27.45
N GLU A 261 -1.20 -10.18 -26.90
CA GLU A 261 -2.50 -9.61 -26.53
C GLU A 261 -2.43 -8.45 -25.52
N PRO A 262 -2.92 -7.24 -25.88
CA PRO A 262 -2.91 -6.13 -24.95
C PRO A 262 -3.64 -6.44 -23.64
N GLY A 263 -2.96 -6.21 -22.52
CA GLY A 263 -3.49 -6.42 -21.17
C GLY A 263 -3.27 -7.81 -20.59
N THR A 264 -2.75 -8.77 -21.35
CA THR A 264 -2.35 -10.09 -20.81
C THR A 264 -0.96 -10.06 -20.18
N PRO A 265 -0.59 -11.06 -19.37
CA PRO A 265 0.77 -11.20 -18.84
C PRO A 265 1.83 -11.39 -19.93
N ALA A 266 1.44 -11.90 -21.10
CA ALA A 266 2.31 -12.01 -22.27
C ALA A 266 2.69 -10.62 -22.81
N TRP A 267 1.78 -9.65 -22.78
CA TRP A 267 2.06 -8.28 -23.23
C TRP A 267 2.67 -7.36 -22.16
N ARG A 268 2.41 -7.59 -20.87
CA ARG A 268 2.87 -6.72 -19.78
C ARG A 268 4.38 -6.72 -19.63
N ALA A 269 4.98 -5.56 -19.75
CA ALA A 269 6.41 -5.34 -19.69
C ALA A 269 6.92 -5.27 -18.24
N VAL A 270 8.05 -5.91 -18.00
CA VAL A 270 8.81 -5.92 -16.75
C VAL A 270 10.21 -5.43 -17.07
N TYR A 271 10.53 -4.25 -16.54
CA TYR A 271 11.81 -3.60 -16.77
C TYR A 271 12.82 -3.97 -15.69
N SER A 272 14.08 -4.14 -16.09
CA SER A 272 15.20 -4.39 -15.18
C SER A 272 16.44 -3.63 -15.63
N ILE A 273 17.21 -3.11 -14.66
CA ILE A 273 18.47 -2.42 -14.95
C ILE A 273 19.59 -3.44 -14.84
N LEU A 274 20.21 -3.80 -15.97
CA LEU A 274 21.28 -4.80 -16.03
C LEU A 274 22.64 -4.24 -15.59
N ARG A 275 22.95 -3.00 -15.99
CA ARG A 275 24.26 -2.36 -15.76
C ARG A 275 24.13 -0.85 -15.57
N GLY A 276 25.12 -0.26 -14.92
CA GLY A 276 25.23 1.20 -14.75
C GLY A 276 24.61 1.75 -13.48
N ASN A 277 23.99 0.89 -12.65
CA ASN A 277 23.28 1.25 -11.42
C ASN A 277 23.91 0.61 -10.16
N ASP A 278 25.25 0.50 -10.11
CA ASP A 278 25.96 -0.22 -9.03
C ASP A 278 25.68 0.34 -7.62
N GLY A 279 25.32 1.63 -7.52
CA GLY A 279 24.98 2.30 -6.25
C GLY A 279 23.49 2.27 -5.87
N GLY A 280 22.63 1.67 -6.72
CA GLY A 280 21.17 1.72 -6.56
C GLY A 280 20.65 3.16 -6.57
N ALA A 281 21.18 3.98 -7.46
CA ALA A 281 20.82 5.38 -7.62
C ALA A 281 19.52 5.56 -8.43
N PHE A 282 19.16 4.57 -9.24
CA PHE A 282 17.96 4.56 -10.08
C PHE A 282 17.05 3.38 -9.75
N ALA A 283 15.74 3.57 -9.93
CA ALA A 283 14.72 2.55 -9.89
C ALA A 283 13.85 2.67 -11.14
N ILE A 284 13.32 1.54 -11.63
CA ILE A 284 12.42 1.52 -12.78
C ILE A 284 11.14 0.78 -12.42
N THR A 285 10.00 1.33 -12.84
CA THR A 285 8.68 0.77 -12.60
C THR A 285 7.87 0.80 -13.89
N THR A 286 7.06 -0.22 -14.13
CA THR A 286 6.14 -0.25 -15.28
C THR A 286 4.87 0.54 -14.97
N ASP A 287 4.44 1.39 -15.91
CA ASP A 287 3.12 2.01 -15.90
C ASP A 287 2.06 0.99 -16.36
N PRO A 288 1.07 0.61 -15.52
CA PRO A 288 0.08 -0.39 -15.88
C PRO A 288 -0.87 0.06 -17.01
N ALA A 289 -0.97 1.36 -17.30
CA ALA A 289 -1.87 1.86 -18.34
C ALA A 289 -1.19 1.94 -19.72
N THR A 290 0.06 2.40 -19.77
CA THR A 290 0.78 2.61 -21.04
C THR A 290 1.80 1.52 -21.34
N ASN A 291 2.09 0.63 -20.37
CA ASN A 291 3.16 -0.36 -20.43
C ASN A 291 4.57 0.24 -20.53
N GLU A 292 4.71 1.55 -20.28
CA GLU A 292 5.99 2.26 -20.34
C GLU A 292 6.81 2.04 -19.07
N GLY A 293 8.13 1.98 -19.23
CA GLY A 293 9.09 1.92 -18.13
C GLY A 293 9.40 3.31 -17.61
N ILE A 294 8.90 3.66 -16.43
CA ILE A 294 9.18 4.94 -15.77
C ILE A 294 10.47 4.80 -14.97
N LEU A 295 11.55 5.41 -15.46
CA LEU A 295 12.84 5.47 -14.77
C LEU A 295 12.83 6.64 -13.78
N ARG A 296 13.17 6.39 -12.51
CA ARG A 296 13.21 7.38 -11.44
C ARG A 296 14.53 7.38 -10.69
N THR A 297 14.90 8.51 -10.11
CA THR A 297 15.99 8.58 -9.14
C THR A 297 15.53 7.93 -7.82
N ALA A 298 16.26 6.93 -7.34
CA ALA A 298 16.01 6.30 -6.04
C ALA A 298 16.71 7.05 -4.90
N LYS A 299 17.84 7.70 -5.19
CA LYS A 299 18.64 8.52 -4.28
C LYS A 299 18.99 9.84 -4.96
N GLY A 300 19.34 10.85 -4.16
CA GLY A 300 19.98 12.05 -4.69
C GLY A 300 21.27 11.69 -5.42
N LEU A 301 21.43 12.24 -6.63
CA LEU A 301 22.68 12.15 -7.38
C LEU A 301 23.61 13.26 -6.89
N ASP A 302 24.91 13.10 -7.13
CA ASP A 302 25.97 14.04 -6.76
C ASP A 302 26.83 14.23 -8.03
N TYR A 303 26.85 15.45 -8.54
CA TYR A 303 27.51 15.83 -9.78
C TYR A 303 29.04 15.76 -9.66
N GLU A 304 29.59 16.24 -8.55
CA GLU A 304 31.01 16.24 -8.21
C GLU A 304 31.58 14.82 -8.18
N SER A 305 30.75 13.86 -7.73
CA SER A 305 31.08 12.44 -7.73
C SER A 305 31.00 11.82 -9.13
N LYS A 306 29.88 12.02 -9.85
CA LYS A 306 29.67 11.40 -11.17
C LYS A 306 28.67 12.17 -12.04
N GLN A 307 29.19 12.77 -13.11
CA GLN A 307 28.43 13.62 -14.03
C GLN A 307 27.56 12.87 -15.04
N GLN A 308 27.84 11.59 -15.32
CA GLN A 308 27.11 10.81 -16.32
C GLN A 308 26.91 9.35 -15.90
N PHE A 309 25.69 8.86 -16.06
CA PHE A 309 25.32 7.46 -15.89
C PHE A 309 24.89 6.86 -17.22
N VAL A 310 25.47 5.72 -17.58
CA VAL A 310 25.07 4.94 -18.75
C VAL A 310 24.41 3.67 -18.25
N LEU A 311 23.08 3.64 -18.34
CA LEU A 311 22.26 2.53 -17.85
C LEU A 311 21.94 1.60 -19.02
N HIS A 312 22.11 0.30 -18.81
CA HIS A 312 21.61 -0.72 -19.72
C HIS A 312 20.36 -1.33 -19.12
N VAL A 313 19.21 -1.06 -19.73
CA VAL A 313 17.90 -1.52 -19.28
C VAL A 313 17.46 -2.66 -20.18
N ALA A 314 16.97 -3.75 -19.60
CA ALA A 314 16.31 -4.83 -20.30
C ALA A 314 14.82 -4.82 -20.02
N VAL A 315 14.05 -5.34 -20.97
CA VAL A 315 12.62 -5.58 -20.83
C VAL A 315 12.33 -7.04 -21.13
N ALA A 316 11.45 -7.63 -20.32
CA ALA A 316 10.88 -8.95 -20.50
C ALA A 316 9.38 -8.87 -20.20
N ASN A 317 8.61 -9.92 -20.46
CA ASN A 317 7.21 -9.97 -20.07
C ASN A 317 7.05 -10.51 -18.65
N GLU A 318 5.84 -10.41 -18.11
CA GLU A 318 5.49 -10.95 -16.80
C GLU A 318 5.59 -12.49 -16.77
N VAL A 319 5.35 -13.15 -17.91
CA VAL A 319 5.49 -14.59 -18.09
C VAL A 319 6.67 -14.95 -19.00
N PRO A 320 7.31 -16.12 -18.83
CA PRO A 320 8.40 -16.57 -19.69
C PRO A 320 7.97 -16.77 -21.15
N PHE A 321 8.89 -16.51 -22.07
CA PHE A 321 8.71 -16.80 -23.50
C PHE A 321 8.56 -18.30 -23.75
N VAL A 322 7.59 -18.67 -24.59
CA VAL A 322 7.44 -20.07 -25.06
C VAL A 322 8.50 -20.42 -26.10
N VAL A 323 8.99 -19.42 -26.83
CA VAL A 323 10.10 -19.54 -27.78
C VAL A 323 11.36 -18.90 -27.20
N LYS A 324 12.54 -19.45 -27.52
CA LYS A 324 13.82 -18.84 -27.11
C LYS A 324 14.08 -17.55 -27.88
N LEU A 325 13.72 -16.42 -27.29
CA LEU A 325 13.92 -15.09 -27.85
C LEU A 325 15.04 -14.33 -27.13
N PRO A 326 15.78 -13.46 -27.84
CA PRO A 326 16.73 -12.56 -27.20
C PRO A 326 15.98 -11.48 -26.42
N MET A 327 16.43 -11.20 -25.20
CA MET A 327 15.88 -10.12 -24.37
C MET A 327 16.25 -8.77 -24.99
N ALA A 328 15.26 -7.89 -25.19
CA ALA A 328 15.51 -6.56 -25.73
C ALA A 328 16.21 -5.69 -24.69
N THR A 329 17.15 -4.86 -25.15
CA THR A 329 17.89 -3.93 -24.29
C THR A 329 17.91 -2.53 -24.88
N ALA A 330 17.82 -1.53 -24.01
CA ALA A 330 17.98 -0.12 -24.34
C ALA A 330 19.09 0.50 -23.50
N THR A 331 19.74 1.52 -24.05
CA THR A 331 20.75 2.31 -23.34
C THR A 331 20.17 3.66 -22.98
N VAL A 332 20.21 4.01 -21.70
CA VAL A 332 19.78 5.32 -21.18
C VAL A 332 21.01 6.08 -20.69
N THR A 333 21.32 7.19 -21.34
CA THR A 333 22.37 8.12 -20.92
C THR A 333 21.75 9.22 -20.07
N VAL A 334 22.07 9.23 -18.78
CA VAL A 334 21.59 10.22 -17.82
C VAL A 334 22.75 11.18 -17.53
N THR A 335 22.60 12.44 -17.89
CA THR A 335 23.52 13.52 -17.52
C THR A 335 23.01 14.19 -16.25
N VAL A 336 23.90 14.32 -15.26
CA VAL A 336 23.59 15.06 -14.03
C VAL A 336 23.82 16.53 -14.29
N GLU A 337 22.83 17.36 -13.98
CA GLU A 337 22.94 18.81 -14.03
C GLU A 337 23.44 19.31 -12.67
N ASP A 338 24.54 20.05 -12.72
CA ASP A 338 25.19 20.74 -11.60
C ASP A 338 24.27 21.84 -11.04
N VAL A 339 23.97 21.77 -9.74
CA VAL A 339 23.10 22.69 -9.02
C VAL A 339 23.87 23.27 -7.84
N ASN A 340 23.92 24.60 -7.76
CA ASN A 340 24.69 25.31 -6.74
C ASN A 340 24.49 24.78 -5.31
N GLU A 341 25.58 24.39 -4.66
CA GLU A 341 25.62 23.83 -3.31
C GLU A 341 26.24 24.81 -2.30
N ALA A 342 25.87 24.68 -1.02
CA ALA A 342 26.38 25.58 0.00
C ALA A 342 27.87 25.29 0.34
N PRO A 343 28.72 26.33 0.48
CA PRO A 343 30.10 26.15 0.93
C PRO A 343 30.19 25.45 2.28
N VAL A 344 31.05 24.45 2.40
CA VAL A 344 31.20 23.66 3.64
C VAL A 344 32.44 24.08 4.41
N PHE A 345 32.29 24.43 5.69
CA PHE A 345 33.42 24.73 6.57
C PHE A 345 34.26 23.48 6.87
N VAL A 346 35.58 23.61 6.75
CA VAL A 346 36.54 22.52 7.02
C VAL A 346 37.52 22.99 8.09
N PRO A 347 37.39 22.52 9.35
CA PRO A 347 36.33 21.67 9.91
C PRO A 347 35.01 22.43 10.14
N LEU A 348 33.89 21.68 10.23
CA LEU A 348 32.55 22.24 10.49
C LEU A 348 32.44 22.95 11.85
N VAL A 349 33.20 22.44 12.83
CA VAL A 349 33.36 23.05 14.15
C VAL A 349 34.81 23.49 14.30
N GLN A 350 35.02 24.81 14.33
CA GLN A 350 36.31 25.41 14.57
C GLN A 350 36.51 25.60 16.08
N LEU A 351 37.63 25.08 16.59
CA LEU A 351 38.02 25.20 18.00
C LEU A 351 39.17 26.21 18.11
N ALA A 352 39.06 27.19 19.00
CA ALA A 352 40.19 28.07 19.30
C ALA A 352 40.26 28.44 20.78
N THR A 353 41.48 28.37 21.34
CA THR A 353 41.82 28.83 22.69
C THR A 353 42.38 30.24 22.64
N VAL A 354 41.74 31.18 23.34
CA VAL A 354 42.12 32.60 23.34
C VAL A 354 42.08 33.11 24.78
N SER A 355 43.04 33.97 25.15
CA SER A 355 42.98 34.72 26.40
C SER A 355 41.98 35.88 26.31
N GLU A 356 41.27 36.20 27.39
CA GLU A 356 40.28 37.28 27.37
C GLU A 356 40.89 38.69 27.31
N ASP A 357 42.13 38.85 27.76
CA ASP A 357 42.90 40.10 27.71
C ASP A 357 43.37 40.52 26.30
N VAL A 358 42.90 39.83 25.28
CA VAL A 358 43.25 40.09 23.89
C VAL A 358 42.73 41.47 23.45
N PRO A 359 43.61 42.36 22.92
CA PRO A 359 43.18 43.66 22.44
C PRO A 359 42.26 43.56 21.21
N PRO A 360 41.29 44.48 21.09
CA PRO A 360 40.49 44.59 19.86
C PRO A 360 41.39 44.75 18.62
N GLY A 361 41.08 43.99 17.58
CA GLY A 361 41.81 43.93 16.32
C GLY A 361 42.81 42.77 16.20
N GLN A 362 43.08 42.04 17.28
CA GLN A 362 43.94 40.85 17.22
C GLN A 362 43.25 39.69 16.49
N THR A 363 44.04 38.91 15.75
CA THR A 363 43.60 37.71 15.03
C THR A 363 43.45 36.53 15.99
N LEU A 364 42.25 35.95 16.05
CA LEU A 364 41.91 34.85 16.95
C LEU A 364 42.15 33.49 16.27
N THR A 365 41.54 33.29 15.10
CA THR A 365 41.64 32.06 14.32
C THR A 365 41.31 32.34 12.85
N ALA A 366 41.58 31.38 11.97
CA ALA A 366 41.20 31.43 10.57
C ALA A 366 40.22 30.30 10.27
N CYS A 367 39.09 30.64 9.64
CA CYS A 367 38.08 29.69 9.22
C CYS A 367 38.10 29.61 7.69
N THR A 368 38.10 28.40 7.15
CA THR A 368 38.06 28.18 5.70
C THR A 368 36.87 27.31 5.36
N ALA A 369 36.08 27.75 4.40
CA ALA A 369 35.05 26.96 3.73
C ALA A 369 35.53 26.57 2.34
N GLN A 370 35.06 25.40 1.89
CA GLN A 370 35.30 24.88 0.55
C GLN A 370 33.96 24.72 -0.13
N ASP A 371 33.89 25.22 -1.36
CA ASP A 371 32.74 25.05 -2.22
C ASP A 371 32.79 23.67 -2.90
N PRO A 372 31.73 22.85 -2.80
CA PRO A 372 31.62 21.62 -3.57
C PRO A 372 31.72 21.86 -5.09
N ASP A 373 31.19 22.99 -5.59
CA ASP A 373 30.96 23.28 -7.02
C ASP A 373 32.23 23.75 -7.75
N LYS A 374 33.22 22.85 -7.82
CA LYS A 374 34.54 23.16 -8.41
C LYS A 374 34.46 23.53 -9.89
N ALA A 375 33.44 23.05 -10.60
CA ALA A 375 33.27 23.30 -12.03
C ALA A 375 32.84 24.75 -12.32
N GLN A 376 32.16 25.41 -11.38
CA GLN A 376 31.59 26.74 -11.57
C GLN A 376 32.56 27.88 -11.19
N GLY A 377 33.59 27.59 -10.38
CA GLY A 377 34.64 28.56 -10.03
C GLY A 377 34.16 29.71 -9.15
N GLN A 378 33.23 29.41 -8.24
CA GLN A 378 32.56 30.36 -7.37
C GLN A 378 33.46 30.94 -6.29
N ARG A 379 33.08 32.11 -5.78
CA ARG A 379 33.82 32.86 -4.74
C ARG A 379 33.03 32.92 -3.45
N ILE A 380 33.66 32.43 -2.38
CA ILE A 380 33.09 32.39 -1.04
C ILE A 380 33.34 33.72 -0.31
N LYS A 381 32.30 34.27 0.30
CA LYS A 381 32.35 35.41 1.23
C LYS A 381 32.00 34.98 2.64
N TYR A 382 32.82 35.37 3.60
CA TYR A 382 32.62 35.04 5.02
C TYR A 382 31.89 36.15 5.77
N LEU A 383 30.90 35.77 6.59
CA LEU A 383 30.09 36.68 7.39
C LEU A 383 29.92 36.12 8.81
N VAL A 384 29.70 37.01 9.79
CA VAL A 384 29.29 36.60 11.14
C VAL A 384 27.77 36.38 11.12
N GLY A 385 27.32 35.19 11.53
CA GLY A 385 25.91 34.85 11.62
C GLY A 385 25.34 35.18 13.00
N HIS A 386 25.63 34.33 13.98
CA HIS A 386 25.15 34.48 15.35
C HIS A 386 26.31 34.73 16.30
N ASP A 387 26.31 35.90 16.92
CA ASP A 387 27.33 36.36 17.86
C ASP A 387 26.62 37.07 19.04
N PRO A 388 26.29 36.35 20.14
CA PRO A 388 25.45 36.87 21.22
C PRO A 388 25.94 38.17 21.85
N ALA A 389 27.25 38.33 22.01
CA ALA A 389 27.90 39.47 22.65
C ALA A 389 28.51 40.48 21.65
N GLY A 390 28.58 40.13 20.36
CA GLY A 390 29.09 41.04 19.32
C GLY A 390 30.61 41.21 19.32
N TRP A 391 31.36 40.29 19.93
CA TRP A 391 32.81 40.39 20.14
C TRP A 391 33.64 40.03 18.92
N LEU A 392 33.04 39.45 17.88
CA LEU A 392 33.78 38.87 16.77
C LEU A 392 33.56 39.67 15.48
N ALA A 393 34.60 39.73 14.66
CA ALA A 393 34.53 40.15 13.28
C ALA A 393 35.21 39.11 12.40
N VAL A 394 34.69 38.88 11.20
CA VAL A 394 35.33 38.02 10.20
C VAL A 394 35.65 38.84 8.97
N HIS A 395 36.84 38.66 8.43
CA HIS A 395 37.23 39.31 7.20
C HIS A 395 36.60 38.59 5.99
N PRO A 396 35.90 39.32 5.10
CA PRO A 396 34.99 38.72 4.12
C PRO A 396 35.67 37.87 3.05
N GLU A 397 36.94 38.09 2.72
CA GLU A 397 37.62 37.40 1.61
C GLU A 397 38.54 36.24 2.04
N ASN A 398 39.05 36.26 3.27
CA ASN A 398 40.08 35.30 3.72
C ASN A 398 39.66 34.53 4.99
N GLY A 399 38.46 34.77 5.52
CA GLY A 399 37.90 34.04 6.65
C GLY A 399 38.66 34.24 7.97
N LEU A 400 39.47 35.29 8.09
CA LEU A 400 40.21 35.59 9.31
C LEU A 400 39.29 36.18 10.37
N VAL A 401 39.19 35.52 11.52
CA VAL A 401 38.37 35.95 12.65
C VAL A 401 39.22 36.81 13.59
N THR A 402 38.76 38.03 13.86
CA THR A 402 39.42 39.00 14.74
C THR A 402 38.50 39.40 15.90
N ALA A 403 39.11 39.82 17.01
CA ALA A 403 38.41 40.42 18.13
C ALA A 403 37.91 41.81 17.71
N ARG A 404 36.60 42.05 17.75
CA ARG A 404 35.98 43.35 17.51
C ARG A 404 35.88 44.18 18.79
N ASP A 405 35.61 43.52 19.90
CA ASP A 405 35.44 44.12 21.23
C ASP A 405 36.18 43.27 22.27
N HIS A 406 36.19 43.72 23.52
CA HIS A 406 36.81 43.02 24.63
C HIS A 406 36.07 41.70 24.93
N LEU A 407 36.82 40.60 24.95
CA LEU A 407 36.31 39.29 25.35
C LEU A 407 36.31 39.21 26.88
N ASP A 408 35.26 38.61 27.45
CA ASP A 408 35.05 38.54 28.90
C ASP A 408 34.50 37.15 29.25
N ARG A 409 35.28 36.33 29.98
CA ARG A 409 34.91 34.96 30.32
C ARG A 409 33.80 34.90 31.36
N GLU A 410 33.70 35.88 32.24
CA GLU A 410 32.72 36.00 33.33
C GLU A 410 31.37 36.52 32.85
N SER A 411 31.28 36.94 31.59
CA SER A 411 30.03 37.35 30.97
C SER A 411 28.96 36.23 30.99
N PRO A 412 27.67 36.58 31.02
CA PRO A 412 26.57 35.60 30.98
C PRO A 412 26.45 34.86 29.64
N PHE A 413 27.14 35.32 28.59
CA PHE A 413 27.11 34.72 27.26
C PHE A 413 28.09 33.54 27.14
N VAL A 414 29.06 33.45 28.05
CA VAL A 414 30.05 32.36 28.11
C VAL A 414 29.51 31.26 29.03
N LYS A 415 29.51 30.02 28.54
CA LYS A 415 29.08 28.85 29.31
C LYS A 415 30.24 27.87 29.40
N ASN A 416 30.60 27.43 30.61
CA ASN A 416 31.72 26.51 30.84
C ASN A 416 33.03 26.96 30.15
N SER A 417 33.38 28.25 30.26
CA SER A 417 34.54 28.87 29.60
C SER A 417 34.53 28.80 28.08
N THR A 418 33.37 28.49 27.47
CA THR A 418 33.19 28.45 26.02
C THR A 418 32.21 29.49 25.54
N TYR A 419 32.63 30.25 24.54
CA TYR A 419 31.82 31.18 23.78
C TYR A 419 31.51 30.56 22.42
N MET A 420 30.22 30.44 22.08
CA MET A 420 29.75 29.82 20.85
C MET A 420 29.26 30.88 19.87
N ALA A 421 29.89 30.94 18.71
CA ALA A 421 29.49 31.81 17.60
C ALA A 421 29.21 30.99 16.34
N MET A 422 28.32 31.47 15.48
CA MET A 422 28.07 30.88 14.16
C MET A 422 28.62 31.79 13.07
N LEU A 423 29.41 31.20 12.18
CA LEU A 423 29.97 31.84 10.99
C LEU A 423 29.18 31.37 9.76
N LEU A 424 29.05 32.27 8.79
CA LEU A 424 28.37 32.02 7.53
C LEU A 424 29.39 32.12 6.39
N ALA A 425 29.28 31.24 5.41
CA ALA A 425 30.01 31.30 4.16
C ALA A 425 28.98 31.35 3.02
N VAL A 426 28.99 32.42 2.24
CA VAL A 426 28.02 32.67 1.17
C VAL A 426 28.76 32.64 -0.17
N ASP A 427 28.35 31.76 -1.08
CA ASP A 427 28.86 31.75 -2.45
C ASP A 427 28.24 32.85 -3.32
N ASP A 428 28.78 33.03 -4.52
CA ASP A 428 28.22 33.91 -5.56
C ASP A 428 27.51 33.12 -6.68
N GLY A 429 27.08 31.89 -6.37
CA GLY A 429 26.28 31.06 -7.25
C GLY A 429 24.86 31.60 -7.46
N SER A 430 24.10 30.97 -8.35
CA SER A 430 22.74 31.37 -8.70
C SER A 430 21.77 30.19 -8.61
N PRO A 431 20.88 30.12 -7.59
CA PRO A 431 20.74 31.06 -6.47
C PRO A 431 21.92 30.96 -5.49
N PRO A 432 22.28 32.03 -4.75
CA PRO A 432 23.38 31.97 -3.80
C PRO A 432 23.03 31.02 -2.66
N ALA A 433 23.94 30.13 -2.31
CA ALA A 433 23.80 29.23 -1.19
C ALA A 433 24.61 29.74 0.02
N THR A 434 24.32 29.21 1.20
CA THR A 434 24.94 29.68 2.44
C THR A 434 25.22 28.51 3.35
N GLY A 435 26.51 28.29 3.61
CA GLY A 435 27.00 27.35 4.59
C GLY A 435 27.09 27.95 5.98
N THR A 436 26.92 27.11 6.99
CA THR A 436 27.03 27.49 8.40
C THR A 436 28.16 26.71 9.07
N GLY A 437 29.06 27.41 9.75
CA GLY A 437 30.13 26.84 10.57
C GLY A 437 29.98 27.26 12.02
N THR A 438 30.35 26.39 12.96
CA THR A 438 30.34 26.72 14.39
C THR A 438 31.74 27.05 14.86
N LEU A 439 31.91 28.20 15.50
CA LEU A 439 33.15 28.59 16.16
C LEU A 439 32.96 28.47 17.68
N LEU A 440 33.75 27.60 18.29
CA LEU A 440 33.79 27.41 19.73
C LEU A 440 35.09 28.01 20.26
N LEU A 441 34.97 29.16 20.92
CA LEU A 441 36.09 29.86 21.55
C LEU A 441 36.16 29.47 23.02
N THR A 442 37.21 28.78 23.42
CA THR A 442 37.53 28.55 24.82
C THR A 442 38.34 29.74 25.33
N LEU A 443 37.75 30.52 26.25
CA LEU A 443 38.40 31.69 26.84
C LEU A 443 39.24 31.27 28.04
N LEU A 444 40.51 31.68 28.04
CA LEU A 444 41.42 31.51 29.17
C LEU A 444 41.19 32.65 30.16
N ASP A 445 41.10 32.26 31.42
CA ASP A 445 40.88 33.13 32.57
C ASP A 445 42.11 34.02 32.83
N VAL A 446 41.86 35.31 33.00
CA VAL A 446 42.80 36.34 33.41
C VAL A 446 42.24 36.94 34.70
N ASN A 447 43.12 37.24 35.66
CA ASN A 447 42.69 37.85 36.91
C ASN A 447 42.22 39.30 36.67
N ASP A 448 40.93 39.45 36.37
CA ASP A 448 40.28 40.72 36.10
C ASP A 448 39.13 41.06 37.07
N ASN A 449 38.71 40.11 37.90
CA ASN A 449 37.81 40.34 39.01
C ASN A 449 38.55 40.22 40.34
N GLY A 450 38.10 40.97 41.34
CA GLY A 450 38.63 40.87 42.68
C GLY A 450 37.70 40.07 43.58
N PRO A 451 38.20 39.59 44.73
CA PRO A 451 37.37 38.90 45.70
C PRO A 451 36.36 39.86 46.34
N GLU A 452 35.07 39.52 46.26
CA GLU A 452 33.97 40.27 46.87
C GLU A 452 33.36 39.50 48.05
N ALA A 453 33.01 40.22 49.13
CA ALA A 453 32.36 39.61 50.29
C ALA A 453 30.84 39.79 50.29
N GLU A 454 30.11 38.72 50.62
CA GLU A 454 28.67 38.71 50.85
C GLU A 454 28.34 38.06 52.20
N PRO A 455 27.30 38.51 52.95
CA PRO A 455 26.42 39.64 52.64
C PRO A 455 27.06 41.02 52.90
N ARG A 456 26.68 42.01 52.09
CA ARG A 456 27.13 43.42 52.26
C ARG A 456 26.45 44.16 53.41
N ASP A 457 25.40 43.60 53.99
CA ASP A 457 24.68 44.17 55.13
C ASP A 457 24.67 43.17 56.28
N ILE A 458 25.25 43.55 57.41
CA ILE A 458 25.32 42.73 58.62
C ILE A 458 24.70 43.44 59.82
N THR A 459 24.16 42.67 60.75
CA THR A 459 23.59 43.18 61.99
C THR A 459 24.32 42.58 63.18
N VAL A 460 24.80 43.44 64.08
CA VAL A 460 25.65 43.03 65.22
C VAL A 460 25.12 43.63 66.53
N CYS A 461 25.16 42.85 67.61
CA CYS A 461 24.74 43.29 68.94
C CYS A 461 25.87 44.02 69.68
N GLN A 462 25.52 45.06 70.43
CA GLN A 462 26.47 45.86 71.20
C GLN A 462 27.08 45.08 72.38
N ARG A 463 26.35 44.14 73.01
CA ARG A 463 26.83 43.33 74.14
C ARG A 463 27.05 41.88 73.72
N SER A 464 28.26 41.37 73.93
CA SER A 464 28.69 40.00 73.54
C SER A 464 28.37 39.65 72.07
N PRO A 465 28.89 40.41 71.08
CA PRO A 465 28.63 40.18 69.66
C PRO A 465 29.11 38.81 69.19
N GLN A 466 28.30 38.13 68.38
CA GLN A 466 28.74 36.92 67.68
C GLN A 466 29.50 37.27 66.39
N PRO A 467 30.55 36.49 66.05
CA PRO A 467 31.27 36.65 64.79
C PRO A 467 30.31 36.56 63.59
N GLN A 468 30.44 37.48 62.64
CA GLN A 468 29.68 37.48 61.39
C GLN A 468 30.49 36.78 60.32
N LEU A 469 29.93 35.72 59.75
CA LEU A 469 30.55 34.98 58.66
C LEU A 469 30.17 35.60 57.32
N LEU A 470 31.17 36.02 56.56
CA LEU A 470 31.04 36.48 55.18
C LEU A 470 31.62 35.43 54.24
N THR A 471 30.90 35.12 53.18
CA THR A 471 31.40 34.30 52.08
C THR A 471 32.09 35.21 51.08
N VAL A 472 33.29 34.82 50.65
CA VAL A 472 34.00 35.53 49.59
C VAL A 472 33.77 34.81 48.29
N THR A 473 33.31 35.54 47.28
CA THR A 473 33.12 35.04 45.93
C THR A 473 34.02 35.82 44.99
N ASP A 474 34.81 35.09 44.21
CA ASP A 474 35.58 35.59 43.10
C ASP A 474 35.01 34.98 41.81
N ARG A 475 34.90 35.77 40.75
CA ARG A 475 34.29 35.33 39.48
C ARG A 475 35.29 34.62 38.57
N ASP A 476 36.59 34.76 38.85
CA ASP A 476 37.68 34.17 38.09
C ASP A 476 37.75 32.64 38.32
N LEU A 477 38.71 31.94 37.71
CA LEU A 477 38.97 30.51 37.93
C LEU A 477 40.24 30.27 38.75
N PRO A 478 40.35 29.14 39.49
CA PRO A 478 41.59 28.78 40.16
C PRO A 478 42.76 28.70 39.16
N PRO A 479 43.92 29.34 39.42
CA PRO A 479 44.41 29.82 40.71
C PRO A 479 44.03 31.27 41.10
N ASN A 480 43.35 32.03 40.25
CA ASN A 480 43.07 33.45 40.46
C ASN A 480 42.04 33.72 41.58
N THR A 481 41.30 32.70 42.01
CA THR A 481 40.26 32.83 43.04
C THR A 481 40.73 32.69 44.48
N GLY A 482 41.90 32.12 44.77
CA GLY A 482 42.30 31.87 46.17
C GLY A 482 43.66 31.20 46.33
N PRO A 483 44.32 31.30 47.51
CA PRO A 483 43.79 31.78 48.79
C PRO A 483 43.93 33.29 49.02
N PHE A 484 42.86 33.93 49.45
CA PHE A 484 42.79 35.38 49.66
C PHE A 484 43.30 35.85 51.03
N ARG A 485 43.64 37.15 51.10
CA ARG A 485 44.02 37.87 52.31
C ARG A 485 43.02 38.99 52.59
N ALA A 486 42.60 39.12 53.83
CA ALA A 486 41.68 40.16 54.26
C ALA A 486 42.40 41.20 55.12
N GLU A 487 42.19 42.48 54.81
CA GLU A 487 42.69 43.64 55.55
C GLU A 487 41.53 44.60 55.82
N LEU A 488 41.49 45.20 57.01
CA LEU A 488 40.55 46.28 57.32
C LEU A 488 41.21 47.61 57.00
N THR A 489 40.47 48.55 56.41
CA THR A 489 40.99 49.87 56.03
C THR A 489 40.11 51.00 56.55
N HIS A 490 40.55 52.26 56.35
CA HIS A 490 39.77 53.46 56.64
C HIS A 490 39.26 53.54 58.10
N GLY A 491 40.09 53.17 59.08
CA GLY A 491 39.75 53.22 60.52
C GLY A 491 38.83 52.10 61.01
N SER A 492 38.51 51.11 60.15
CA SER A 492 37.70 49.95 60.55
C SER A 492 38.44 49.01 61.51
N GLU A 493 39.77 49.04 61.48
CA GLU A 493 40.69 48.25 62.33
C GLU A 493 40.63 48.61 63.83
N ASP A 494 40.16 49.81 64.17
CA ASP A 494 40.03 50.26 65.56
C ASP A 494 38.85 49.61 66.28
N SER A 495 37.84 49.14 65.53
CA SER A 495 36.58 48.63 66.09
C SER A 495 36.26 47.19 65.71
N TRP A 496 36.82 46.71 64.60
CA TRP A 496 36.56 45.39 64.03
C TRP A 496 37.85 44.60 63.89
N ALA A 497 37.77 43.29 64.13
CA ALA A 497 38.81 42.33 63.76
C ALA A 497 38.30 41.44 62.63
N VAL A 498 39.23 41.05 61.75
CA VAL A 498 38.96 40.17 60.61
C VAL A 498 39.83 38.93 60.70
N GLU A 499 39.21 37.76 60.56
CA GLU A 499 39.89 36.46 60.52
C GLU A 499 39.47 35.73 59.25
N VAL A 500 40.45 35.25 58.46
CA VAL A 500 40.19 34.42 57.29
C VAL A 500 40.04 32.97 57.76
N GLY A 501 38.98 32.28 57.34
CA GLY A 501 38.75 30.89 57.71
C GLY A 501 39.80 29.94 57.13
N ASP A 502 39.94 28.75 57.73
CA ASP A 502 40.99 27.77 57.39
C ASP A 502 40.93 27.27 55.93
N THR A 503 39.74 27.28 55.30
CA THR A 503 39.56 26.91 53.89
C THR A 503 39.89 28.04 52.93
N GLY A 504 40.08 29.26 53.44
CA GLY A 504 40.36 30.42 52.61
C GLY A 504 39.20 30.83 51.71
N ASP A 505 37.95 30.47 52.04
CA ASP A 505 36.73 30.82 51.28
C ASP A 505 35.79 31.78 52.05
N THR A 506 36.05 31.95 53.35
CA THR A 506 35.19 32.72 54.25
C THR A 506 36.01 33.69 55.08
N VAL A 507 35.40 34.82 55.38
CA VAL A 507 35.98 35.88 56.21
C VAL A 507 35.05 36.14 57.38
N THR A 508 35.58 36.07 58.58
CA THR A 508 34.84 36.28 59.82
C THR A 508 35.13 37.68 60.35
N LEU A 509 34.09 38.52 60.45
CA LEU A 509 34.16 39.84 61.08
C LEU A 509 33.69 39.78 62.53
N GLN A 510 34.52 40.28 63.45
CA GLN A 510 34.23 40.34 64.88
C GLN A 510 34.32 41.78 65.38
N LEU A 511 33.33 42.20 66.16
CA LEU A 511 33.34 43.53 66.80
C LEU A 511 34.14 43.44 68.11
N VAL A 512 35.29 44.11 68.17
CA VAL A 512 36.24 44.04 69.31
C VAL A 512 36.08 45.24 70.25
N ALA A 513 35.72 46.41 69.72
CA ALA A 513 35.43 47.59 70.52
C ALA A 513 33.91 47.87 70.60
N PRO A 514 33.37 48.23 71.77
CA PRO A 514 31.94 48.55 71.89
C PRO A 514 31.62 49.85 71.15
N LEU A 515 30.87 49.75 70.06
CA LEU A 515 30.35 50.90 69.31
C LEU A 515 28.97 51.34 69.83
N GLU A 516 28.60 52.61 69.60
CA GLU A 516 27.25 53.09 69.91
C GLU A 516 26.23 52.49 68.92
N PRO A 517 24.93 52.40 69.28
CA PRO A 517 23.91 51.90 68.35
C PRO A 517 23.70 52.85 67.14
N ASP A 518 24.43 52.61 66.06
CA ASP A 518 24.29 53.30 64.78
C ASP A 518 24.70 52.39 63.60
N THR A 519 24.64 52.92 62.38
CA THR A 519 25.07 52.24 61.16
C THR A 519 26.50 52.64 60.81
N TYR A 520 27.41 51.67 60.81
CA TYR A 520 28.81 51.86 60.48
C TYR A 520 29.13 51.26 59.11
N SER A 521 30.06 51.87 58.38
CA SER A 521 30.59 51.31 57.12
C SER A 521 31.93 50.67 57.41
N VAL A 522 32.00 49.34 57.31
CA VAL A 522 33.22 48.56 57.49
C VAL A 522 33.89 48.38 56.14
N TYR A 523 35.09 48.93 55.98
CA TYR A 523 35.86 48.86 54.74
C TYR A 523 36.77 47.64 54.74
N LEU A 524 36.30 46.56 54.14
CA LEU A 524 37.00 45.28 54.03
C LEU A 524 37.75 45.23 52.69
N ARG A 525 39.09 45.22 52.73
CA ARG A 525 39.96 45.04 51.57
C ARG A 525 40.33 43.57 51.46
N LEU A 526 39.90 42.92 50.39
CA LEU A 526 40.26 41.55 50.06
C LEU A 526 41.29 41.55 48.93
N LEU A 527 42.31 40.70 49.04
CA LEU A 527 43.34 40.50 48.02
C LEU A 527 43.37 39.04 47.61
N ASP A 528 43.32 38.77 46.32
CA ASP A 528 43.59 37.43 45.77
C ASP A 528 45.10 37.15 45.64
N GLN A 529 45.47 36.00 45.08
CA GLN A 529 46.80 35.71 44.56
C GLN A 529 46.65 35.48 43.05
N PRO A 530 47.14 36.35 42.14
CA PRO A 530 48.37 37.16 42.17
C PRO A 530 48.32 38.63 42.65
N GLY A 531 47.28 39.08 43.39
CA GLY A 531 47.34 40.32 44.17
C GLY A 531 46.44 41.45 43.71
N ARG A 532 45.35 41.17 42.99
CA ARG A 532 44.28 42.14 42.73
C ARG A 532 43.52 42.36 44.04
N ALA A 533 43.32 43.62 44.38
CA ALA A 533 42.72 44.03 45.64
C ALA A 533 41.39 44.71 45.39
N GLN A 534 40.33 44.23 46.04
CA GLN A 534 39.01 44.83 46.00
C GLN A 534 38.55 45.25 47.39
N VAL A 535 38.07 46.49 47.50
CA VAL A 535 37.52 47.02 48.75
C VAL A 535 36.01 46.85 48.73
N THR A 536 35.51 45.91 49.52
CA THR A 536 34.08 45.70 49.76
C THR A 536 33.64 46.54 50.97
N ILE A 537 32.60 47.35 50.79
CA ILE A 537 32.00 48.12 51.88
C ILE A 537 30.87 47.29 52.49
N VAL A 538 31.06 46.85 53.73
CA VAL A 538 30.06 46.09 54.49
C VAL A 538 29.35 47.04 55.46
N THR A 539 28.03 47.21 55.32
CA THR A 539 27.25 48.03 56.24
C THR A 539 26.94 47.22 57.50
N ALA A 540 27.47 47.68 58.64
CA ALA A 540 27.28 47.03 59.93
C ALA A 540 26.32 47.85 60.78
N ARG A 541 25.12 47.32 61.00
CA ARG A 541 24.13 47.93 61.91
C ARG A 541 24.34 47.41 63.32
N VAL A 542 24.79 48.28 64.22
CA VAL A 542 25.01 47.95 65.64
C VAL A 542 23.78 48.31 66.46
N CYS A 543 23.31 47.36 67.28
CA CYS A 543 22.06 47.54 68.03
C CYS A 543 22.22 47.18 69.51
N ALA A 544 21.41 47.82 70.35
CA ALA A 544 21.37 47.56 71.78
C ALA A 544 20.69 46.20 72.07
N CYS A 545 21.43 45.11 71.88
CA CYS A 545 21.04 43.73 72.17
C CYS A 545 22.22 42.94 72.75
N GLU A 546 21.94 41.74 73.27
CA GLU A 546 22.92 40.84 73.90
C GLU A 546 22.93 39.49 73.17
N GLY A 547 24.11 39.05 72.71
CA GLY A 547 24.29 37.77 72.03
C GLY A 547 24.03 37.82 70.51
N GLN A 548 23.13 36.96 70.01
CA GLN A 548 22.84 36.84 68.59
C GLN A 548 21.87 37.93 68.13
N ALA A 549 22.22 38.65 67.06
CA ALA A 549 21.40 39.71 66.50
C ALA A 549 20.19 39.15 65.73
N GLN A 550 19.09 38.86 66.43
CA GLN A 550 17.79 38.62 65.80
C GLN A 550 17.06 39.95 65.61
N GLY A 551 17.36 40.63 64.50
CA GLY A 551 16.58 41.78 64.02
C GLY A 551 16.57 43.00 64.94
N CYS A 552 17.32 44.03 64.58
CA CYS A 552 17.27 45.30 65.31
C CYS A 552 15.89 45.98 65.18
N PRO A 553 15.29 46.49 66.26
CA PRO A 553 14.09 47.30 66.16
C PRO A 553 14.39 48.54 65.32
N GLN A 554 13.68 48.69 64.20
CA GLN A 554 13.83 49.87 63.35
C GLN A 554 13.47 51.12 64.15
N ARG A 555 14.26 52.20 63.98
CA ARG A 555 13.81 53.55 64.32
C ARG A 555 12.40 53.72 63.73
N PRO A 556 11.39 54.18 64.48
CA PRO A 556 10.14 54.57 63.86
C PRO A 556 10.49 55.65 62.84
N GLN A 557 10.29 55.33 61.56
CA GLN A 557 10.30 56.34 60.51
C GLN A 557 9.37 57.47 60.97
N PRO A 558 9.74 58.75 60.80
CA PRO A 558 8.79 59.82 61.01
C PRO A 558 7.58 59.49 60.15
N VAL A 559 6.42 59.39 60.81
CA VAL A 559 5.12 59.26 60.16
C VAL A 559 4.90 60.54 59.36
N THR A 560 5.48 60.58 58.18
CA THR A 560 5.22 61.59 57.17
C THR A 560 4.05 61.05 56.36
N ALA A 561 2.88 61.47 56.81
CA ALA A 561 1.68 61.71 56.02
C ALA A 561 1.41 60.69 54.88
N LEU A 562 0.43 59.84 55.15
CA LEU A 562 -0.22 58.96 54.19
C LEU A 562 -1.25 59.67 53.23
N PRO A 563 -1.05 60.90 52.68
CA PRO A 563 -1.84 61.33 51.52
C PRO A 563 -1.01 61.69 50.28
N PHE A 564 0.29 61.34 50.21
CA PHE A 564 1.08 61.62 48.99
C PHE A 564 1.21 60.44 48.02
N VAL A 565 1.35 59.19 48.50
CA VAL A 565 1.55 58.02 47.59
C VAL A 565 0.27 57.65 46.83
N LEU A 566 -0.91 57.77 47.45
CA LEU A 566 -2.20 57.59 46.76
C LEU A 566 -2.52 58.74 45.80
N ALA A 567 -2.07 59.97 46.12
CA ALA A 567 -2.21 61.12 45.23
C ALA A 567 -1.25 61.05 44.04
N THR A 568 -0.02 60.53 44.20
CA THR A 568 0.93 60.35 43.11
C THR A 568 0.63 59.12 42.26
N LEU A 569 0.15 58.00 42.83
CA LEU A 569 -0.39 56.89 42.04
C LEU A 569 -1.67 57.30 41.29
N GLY A 570 -2.56 58.06 41.94
CA GLY A 570 -3.75 58.61 41.30
C GLY A 570 -3.43 59.60 40.19
N ALA A 571 -2.41 60.45 40.38
CA ALA A 571 -1.93 61.38 39.36
C ALA A 571 -1.19 60.67 38.21
N LEU A 572 -0.42 59.62 38.48
CA LEU A 572 0.22 58.78 37.45
C LEU A 572 -0.82 57.99 36.66
N LEU A 573 -1.82 57.42 37.31
CA LEU A 573 -2.91 56.70 36.65
C LEU A 573 -3.80 57.63 35.82
N ALA A 574 -4.07 58.84 36.32
CA ALA A 574 -4.78 59.89 35.57
C ALA A 574 -3.94 60.42 34.39
N LEU A 575 -2.62 60.57 34.54
CA LEU A 575 -1.70 60.96 33.47
C LEU A 575 -1.66 59.87 32.37
N LEU A 576 -1.63 58.59 32.75
CA LEU A 576 -1.66 57.46 31.81
C LEU A 576 -3.00 57.35 31.08
N LEU A 577 -4.12 57.60 31.76
CA LEU A 577 -5.46 57.67 31.16
C LEU A 577 -5.62 58.89 30.22
N ILE A 578 -5.07 60.04 30.59
CA ILE A 578 -5.04 61.24 29.73
C ILE A 578 -4.15 61.01 28.51
N LEU A 579 -3.00 60.34 28.65
CA LEU A 579 -2.09 60.02 27.53
C LEU A 579 -2.69 58.98 26.58
N LEU A 580 -3.45 58.02 27.10
CA LEU A 580 -4.19 57.03 26.32
C LEU A 580 -5.40 57.65 25.60
N LEU A 581 -6.10 58.60 26.23
CA LEU A 581 -7.11 59.45 25.58
C LEU A 581 -6.52 60.40 24.54
N LEU A 582 -5.31 60.95 24.77
CA LEU A 582 -4.59 61.79 23.80
C LEU A 582 -4.12 60.98 22.59
N LEU A 583 -3.66 59.74 22.77
CA LEU A 583 -3.33 58.82 21.68
C LEU A 583 -4.56 58.39 20.88
N LEU A 584 -5.69 58.15 21.55
CA LEU A 584 -6.98 57.89 20.87
C LEU A 584 -7.52 59.15 20.15
N PHE A 585 -7.30 60.35 20.70
CA PHE A 585 -7.69 61.61 20.07
C PHE A 585 -6.76 62.01 18.92
N MET A 586 -5.46 61.70 18.98
CA MET A 586 -4.51 61.83 17.87
C MET A 586 -4.79 60.82 16.76
N ARG A 587 -5.20 59.59 17.09
CA ARG A 587 -5.69 58.60 16.09
C ARG A 587 -7.03 59.02 15.46
N ARG A 588 -7.89 59.77 16.16
CA ARG A 588 -9.14 60.31 15.61
C ARG A 588 -9.01 61.64 14.85
N ARG A 589 -7.85 62.33 14.90
CA ARG A 589 -7.66 63.66 14.29
C ARG A 589 -6.96 63.69 12.92
N LYS A 590 -6.69 62.55 12.28
CA LYS A 590 -6.12 62.53 10.91
C LYS A 590 -7.01 61.78 9.93
N VAL A 591 -8.22 62.28 9.68
CA VAL A 591 -8.91 62.07 8.38
C VAL A 591 -9.74 63.31 8.06
N THR A 592 -9.40 63.99 6.96
CA THR A 592 -10.12 64.94 6.05
C THR A 592 -9.13 66.00 5.55
N LYS A 593 -8.46 65.80 4.39
CA LYS A 593 -8.82 66.02 2.96
C LYS A 593 -8.98 67.50 2.55
N GLU A 594 -8.17 67.96 1.58
CA GLU A 594 -8.46 68.85 0.40
C GLU A 594 -7.20 69.64 -0.12
N PRO A 595 -7.15 70.25 -1.35
CA PRO A 595 -6.81 69.54 -2.61
C PRO A 595 -5.94 70.34 -3.66
N LEU A 596 -5.60 69.64 -4.77
CA LEU A 596 -5.41 70.05 -6.19
C LEU A 596 -4.31 71.04 -6.65
N LEU A 597 -3.43 70.55 -7.56
CA LEU A 597 -3.42 70.91 -8.99
C LEU A 597 -2.60 69.90 -9.86
N LEU A 598 -3.15 69.61 -11.05
CA LEU A 598 -2.73 68.79 -12.22
C LEU A 598 -2.00 69.68 -13.29
N PRO A 599 -1.70 69.29 -14.57
CA PRO A 599 -1.90 68.04 -15.37
C PRO A 599 -0.63 67.61 -16.19
N GLU A 600 -0.53 66.63 -17.11
CA GLU A 600 -1.36 66.00 -18.19
C GLU A 600 -0.81 64.54 -18.43
N ASP A 601 -1.44 63.54 -19.04
CA ASP A 601 -2.64 63.42 -19.91
C ASP A 601 -3.08 61.93 -20.03
N ASP A 602 -4.38 61.74 -20.30
CA ASP A 602 -5.06 60.69 -21.11
C ASP A 602 -4.78 59.16 -20.94
N THR A 603 -5.74 58.23 -20.94
CA THR A 603 -7.21 58.25 -21.09
C THR A 603 -7.80 56.88 -20.70
N ARG A 604 -9.10 56.92 -20.35
CA ARG A 604 -10.20 55.99 -20.69
C ARG A 604 -10.78 55.03 -19.64
N ASP A 605 -11.98 55.43 -19.25
CA ASP A 605 -13.07 54.80 -18.50
C ASP A 605 -13.63 53.49 -19.11
N ASN A 606 -14.21 52.62 -18.26
CA ASN A 606 -15.68 52.53 -18.14
C ASN A 606 -16.16 51.59 -17.02
N ILE A 607 -17.05 52.14 -16.21
CA ILE A 607 -17.89 51.52 -15.17
C ILE A 607 -19.08 50.80 -15.82
N PHE A 608 -19.50 49.66 -15.28
CA PHE A 608 -20.93 49.28 -15.18
C PHE A 608 -21.16 48.37 -13.96
N TYR A 609 -22.10 48.76 -13.09
CA TYR A 609 -22.71 47.88 -12.09
C TYR A 609 -23.98 47.25 -12.68
N TYR A 610 -24.05 45.93 -12.65
CA TYR A 610 -25.23 45.06 -12.56
C TYR A 610 -24.89 44.10 -11.40
N GLY A 611 -25.72 43.76 -10.42
CA GLY A 611 -27.16 43.57 -10.45
C GLY A 611 -27.43 42.07 -10.30
N GLU A 612 -27.76 41.67 -9.07
CA GLU A 612 -28.42 40.40 -8.69
C GLU A 612 -27.70 39.04 -8.88
N GLU A 613 -27.94 38.19 -7.87
CA GLU A 613 -28.09 36.72 -7.95
C GLU A 613 -26.89 35.83 -7.58
N GLY A 614 -27.10 35.01 -6.54
CA GLY A 614 -26.33 33.82 -6.14
C GLY A 614 -25.04 34.13 -5.37
N GLY A 615 -24.82 33.73 -4.11
CA GLY A 615 -25.31 32.57 -3.40
C GLY A 615 -24.08 31.78 -2.93
N GLY A 616 -23.86 31.72 -1.60
CA GLY A 616 -22.86 30.87 -0.95
C GLY A 616 -21.41 31.36 -1.15
N GLU A 617 -20.47 31.25 -0.23
CA GLU A 617 -20.31 30.47 1.00
C GLU A 617 -19.27 31.19 1.87
N GLU A 618 -19.36 30.95 3.18
CA GLU A 618 -18.26 30.82 4.14
C GLU A 618 -17.20 31.93 4.28
N ASP A 619 -17.36 32.71 5.35
CA ASP A 619 -16.24 33.08 6.24
C ASP A 619 -16.80 33.26 7.66
N GLN A 620 -16.72 32.21 8.49
CA GLN A 620 -16.89 32.34 9.94
C GLN A 620 -15.65 31.84 10.67
N ASN A 621 -15.06 32.77 11.42
CA ASN A 621 -13.93 32.63 12.33
C ASN A 621 -14.02 31.38 13.24
N TYR A 622 -12.95 30.61 13.29
CA TYR A 622 -12.74 29.59 14.31
C TYR A 622 -12.33 30.22 15.66
N ASP A 623 -13.06 29.88 16.73
CA ASP A 623 -12.67 30.13 18.13
C ASP A 623 -12.07 28.85 18.74
N LEU A 624 -10.75 28.84 18.96
CA LEU A 624 -9.95 27.71 19.44
C LEU A 624 -10.07 27.45 20.96
N ARG A 625 -11.30 27.43 21.49
CA ARG A 625 -11.56 27.17 22.93
C ARG A 625 -12.31 25.88 23.24
N GLN A 626 -12.28 24.90 22.34
CA GLN A 626 -12.88 23.57 22.57
C GLN A 626 -11.89 22.40 22.59
N LEU A 627 -10.62 22.65 22.90
CA LEU A 627 -9.69 21.58 23.31
C LEU A 627 -9.35 21.79 24.77
N HIS A 628 -10.25 21.33 25.64
CA HIS A 628 -10.02 20.78 26.98
C HIS A 628 -11.34 20.82 27.76
N ARG A 629 -12.05 19.68 27.80
CA ARG A 629 -12.90 19.24 28.93
C ARG A 629 -13.45 17.86 28.63
N GLY A 630 -12.61 16.85 28.84
CA GLY A 630 -13.07 15.49 29.09
C GLY A 630 -13.49 15.37 30.56
N LEU A 631 -14.59 14.64 30.77
CA LEU A 631 -15.04 14.05 32.02
C LEU A 631 -15.52 15.06 33.09
N ASP A 632 -16.78 15.46 33.00
CA ASP A 632 -17.75 15.33 34.11
C ASP A 632 -19.17 15.75 33.70
N ALA A 633 -20.13 14.91 34.09
CA ALA A 633 -21.59 15.10 34.23
C ALA A 633 -22.34 15.99 33.21
N ARG A 634 -23.10 15.36 32.30
CA ARG A 634 -24.21 16.04 31.59
C ARG A 634 -25.47 16.10 32.49
N PRO A 635 -26.23 17.21 32.48
CA PRO A 635 -27.50 17.32 33.17
C PRO A 635 -28.66 16.72 32.34
N GLU A 636 -29.65 16.27 33.09
CA GLU A 636 -30.87 15.58 32.68
C GLU A 636 -31.72 16.36 31.65
N VAL A 637 -32.12 15.68 30.57
CA VAL A 637 -33.27 16.08 29.75
C VAL A 637 -34.31 14.96 29.86
N ILE A 638 -35.33 15.21 30.69
CA ILE A 638 -36.48 14.32 30.87
C ILE A 638 -37.45 14.54 29.71
N ARG A 639 -37.62 13.53 28.85
CA ARG A 639 -38.85 13.36 28.07
C ARG A 639 -39.64 12.21 28.68
N ASN A 640 -40.79 12.54 29.25
CA ASN A 640 -41.85 11.58 29.55
C ASN A 640 -42.35 11.02 28.21
N ASP A 641 -42.43 9.68 28.12
CA ASP A 641 -43.44 8.90 27.35
C ASP A 641 -42.93 7.54 26.82
N VAL A 642 -41.71 7.10 27.19
CA VAL A 642 -41.32 5.68 27.11
C VAL A 642 -40.38 5.38 28.27
N ALA A 643 -40.75 4.46 29.16
CA ALA A 643 -39.83 3.97 30.18
C ALA A 643 -38.68 3.22 29.47
N PRO A 644 -37.41 3.64 29.58
CA PRO A 644 -36.32 2.84 29.07
C PRO A 644 -36.20 1.60 29.97
N THR A 645 -36.35 0.42 29.38
CA THR A 645 -35.86 -0.81 29.98
C THR A 645 -34.35 -0.67 30.11
N LEU A 646 -33.88 -0.32 31.32
CA LEU A 646 -32.48 -0.44 31.71
C LEU A 646 -32.13 -1.93 31.64
N LEU A 647 -31.67 -2.37 30.47
CA LEU A 647 -31.02 -3.67 30.36
C LEU A 647 -29.70 -3.59 31.14
N PRO A 648 -29.43 -4.52 32.07
CA PRO A 648 -28.17 -4.53 32.79
C PRO A 648 -27.01 -4.68 31.80
N ALA A 649 -25.92 -3.94 32.02
CA ALA A 649 -24.70 -4.07 31.23
C ALA A 649 -24.22 -5.54 31.22
N PRO A 650 -23.73 -6.08 30.09
CA PRO A 650 -23.26 -7.45 30.02
C PRO A 650 -22.13 -7.67 31.03
N GLN A 651 -22.29 -8.66 31.91
CA GLN A 651 -21.28 -9.02 32.90
C GLN A 651 -20.25 -9.95 32.25
N TYR A 652 -19.11 -9.40 31.86
CA TYR A 652 -17.97 -10.21 31.45
C TYR A 652 -17.37 -10.90 32.66
N ARG A 653 -17.16 -12.22 32.57
CA ARG A 653 -16.47 -12.95 33.63
C ARG A 653 -14.99 -12.58 33.64
N PRO A 654 -14.34 -12.49 34.81
CA PRO A 654 -12.89 -12.41 34.89
C PRO A 654 -12.25 -13.75 34.49
N ARG A 655 -11.05 -13.70 33.91
CA ARG A 655 -10.34 -14.88 33.40
C ARG A 655 -10.15 -15.95 34.50
N PRO A 656 -10.58 -17.21 34.31
CA PRO A 656 -10.35 -18.27 35.28
C PRO A 656 -8.86 -18.65 35.33
N THR A 657 -8.40 -19.06 36.51
CA THR A 657 -7.00 -19.45 36.77
C THR A 657 -6.68 -20.90 36.38
N ASN A 658 -7.68 -21.69 35.99
CA ASN A 658 -7.53 -23.10 35.62
C ASN A 658 -7.62 -23.28 34.08
N PRO A 659 -6.71 -24.02 33.42
CA PRO A 659 -6.65 -24.10 31.95
C PRO A 659 -7.87 -24.76 31.30
N ASP A 660 -8.51 -25.71 31.98
CA ASP A 660 -9.61 -26.50 31.42
C ASP A 660 -10.93 -25.69 31.31
N ASP A 661 -11.04 -24.57 32.02
CA ASP A 661 -12.21 -23.67 32.01
C ASP A 661 -12.04 -22.47 31.04
N ILE A 662 -10.94 -22.43 30.28
CA ILE A 662 -10.70 -21.34 29.31
C ILE A 662 -11.66 -21.45 28.12
N GLY A 663 -12.01 -22.65 27.69
CA GLY A 663 -12.96 -22.86 26.59
C GLY A 663 -14.35 -22.30 26.92
N THR A 664 -14.86 -22.63 28.11
CA THR A 664 -16.16 -22.12 28.59
C THR A 664 -16.14 -20.62 28.85
N PHE A 665 -15.01 -20.07 29.32
CA PHE A 665 -14.81 -18.62 29.44
C PHE A 665 -14.89 -17.89 28.10
N ILE A 666 -14.30 -18.44 27.03
CA ILE A 666 -14.32 -17.83 25.70
C ILE A 666 -15.74 -17.86 25.13
N GLU A 667 -16.42 -19.01 25.18
CA GLU A 667 -17.78 -19.17 24.64
C GLU A 667 -18.79 -18.26 25.35
N GLU A 668 -18.73 -18.13 26.69
CA GLU A 668 -19.66 -17.28 27.44
C GLU A 668 -19.45 -15.79 27.18
N ASN A 669 -18.20 -15.32 27.05
CA ASN A 669 -17.93 -13.91 26.76
C ASN A 669 -18.19 -13.53 25.30
N LEU A 670 -17.97 -14.44 24.35
CA LEU A 670 -18.35 -14.25 22.95
C LEU A 670 -19.88 -14.08 22.84
N LYS A 671 -20.62 -14.97 23.50
CA LYS A 671 -22.09 -14.90 23.55
C LYS A 671 -22.59 -13.60 24.20
N ALA A 672 -21.90 -13.10 25.23
CA ALA A 672 -22.23 -11.82 25.87
C ALA A 672 -21.95 -10.62 24.95
N ALA A 673 -20.92 -10.69 24.09
CA ALA A 673 -20.61 -9.65 23.11
C ALA A 673 -21.60 -9.66 21.92
N ASP A 674 -21.93 -10.83 21.38
CA ASP A 674 -22.88 -10.97 20.26
C ASP A 674 -24.31 -10.55 20.63
N THR A 675 -24.63 -10.56 21.93
CA THR A 675 -25.94 -10.16 22.45
C THR A 675 -25.96 -8.74 23.03
N ASP A 676 -24.86 -7.98 22.90
CA ASP A 676 -24.78 -6.59 23.36
C ASP A 676 -25.52 -5.64 22.39
N PRO A 677 -26.66 -5.06 22.77
CA PRO A 677 -27.44 -4.17 21.91
C PRO A 677 -26.80 -2.78 21.75
N THR A 678 -25.69 -2.50 22.43
CA THR A 678 -24.93 -1.24 22.31
C THR A 678 -23.73 -1.36 21.38
N ALA A 679 -23.41 -2.57 20.91
CA ALA A 679 -22.38 -2.77 19.90
C ALA A 679 -22.83 -2.17 18.56
N PRO A 680 -22.01 -1.34 17.90
CA PRO A 680 -22.38 -0.73 16.63
C PRO A 680 -22.58 -1.83 15.58
N PRO A 681 -23.71 -1.84 14.84
CA PRO A 681 -23.82 -2.71 13.68
C PRO A 681 -22.90 -2.14 12.61
N TYR A 682 -22.24 -2.98 11.81
CA TYR A 682 -21.91 -2.81 10.38
C TYR A 682 -20.64 -3.60 10.06
N ASP A 683 -20.84 -4.80 9.51
CA ASP A 683 -20.05 -5.23 8.37
C ASP A 683 -21.00 -5.96 7.41
N SER A 684 -21.59 -5.19 6.50
CA SER A 684 -22.31 -5.71 5.33
C SER A 684 -21.72 -5.03 4.11
N LEU A 685 -20.86 -5.78 3.43
CA LEU A 685 -20.28 -5.53 2.11
C LEU A 685 -21.28 -4.86 1.15
N LEU A 686 -21.13 -3.56 0.92
CA LEU A 686 -21.43 -2.81 -0.30
C LEU A 686 -21.33 -1.31 0.04
N VAL A 687 -20.68 -0.55 -0.85
CA VAL A 687 -20.38 0.90 -0.78
C VAL A 687 -18.95 1.20 -0.29
N PHE A 688 -18.01 1.21 -1.23
CA PHE A 688 -16.78 2.00 -1.12
C PHE A 688 -17.06 3.36 -1.74
N ASP A 689 -17.21 4.39 -0.90
CA ASP A 689 -16.93 5.76 -1.31
C ASP A 689 -15.58 6.18 -0.74
N TYR A 690 -14.86 6.85 -1.63
CA TYR A 690 -13.49 7.32 -1.56
C TYR A 690 -13.27 8.31 -0.41
N GLU A 691 -12.45 7.94 0.59
CA GLU A 691 -11.89 8.89 1.57
C GLU A 691 -10.37 9.04 1.36
N GLY A 692 -9.96 10.30 1.34
CA GLY A 692 -8.65 10.76 0.91
C GLY A 692 -7.48 10.34 1.78
N SER A 693 -6.31 10.44 1.15
CA SER A 693 -4.97 10.20 1.67
C SER A 693 -4.63 11.10 2.86
N GLY A 694 -4.53 10.50 4.05
CA GLY A 694 -4.08 11.21 5.23
C GLY A 694 -4.02 10.35 6.49
N SER A 695 -3.20 9.29 6.51
CA SER A 695 -2.74 8.66 7.75
C SER A 695 -1.47 7.83 7.53
N GLU A 696 -0.37 8.29 8.14
CA GLU A 696 0.85 7.51 8.38
C GLU A 696 0.59 6.54 9.54
N ALA A 697 -0.01 5.40 9.25
CA ALA A 697 -0.03 4.26 10.16
C ALA A 697 0.19 2.98 9.35
N THR A 698 1.34 2.37 9.60
CA THR A 698 1.85 1.12 9.06
C THR A 698 0.79 0.03 9.12
N SER A 699 0.24 -0.31 7.95
CA SER A 699 -0.73 -1.39 7.81
C SER A 699 -0.01 -2.74 7.83
N LEU A 700 -0.39 -3.57 8.80
CA LEU A 700 0.01 -4.97 8.94
C LEU A 700 -0.65 -5.78 7.82
N SER A 701 0.04 -5.93 6.69
CA SER A 701 -0.38 -6.81 5.60
C SER A 701 0.84 -7.49 4.98
N SER A 702 1.59 -8.19 5.82
CA SER A 702 2.72 -9.02 5.39
C SER A 702 2.66 -10.41 6.05
N LEU A 703 1.54 -11.12 5.88
CA LEU A 703 1.43 -12.55 6.21
C LEU A 703 0.38 -13.25 5.32
N ASN A 704 0.46 -13.12 3.99
CA ASN A 704 0.09 -14.20 3.08
C ASN A 704 0.37 -13.87 1.61
N SER A 705 1.52 -14.32 1.11
CA SER A 705 1.70 -14.90 -0.24
C SER A 705 3.19 -15.06 -0.52
N SER A 706 3.72 -16.21 -0.12
CA SER A 706 5.00 -16.75 -0.58
C SER A 706 4.84 -17.20 -2.04
N ALA A 707 5.58 -16.57 -2.94
CA ALA A 707 5.87 -17.12 -4.26
C ALA A 707 7.30 -16.72 -4.63
N SER A 708 8.26 -17.46 -4.07
CA SER A 708 9.59 -17.62 -4.64
C SER A 708 10.11 -18.98 -4.20
N ASP A 709 10.34 -19.87 -5.15
CA ASP A 709 11.10 -21.11 -5.00
C ASP A 709 12.48 -20.79 -4.43
N GLY A 710 12.59 -20.90 -3.11
CA GLY A 710 13.83 -21.13 -2.41
C GLY A 710 13.56 -22.30 -1.48
N ASP A 711 14.24 -23.42 -1.74
CA ASP A 711 14.16 -24.64 -0.95
C ASP A 711 14.17 -24.30 0.55
N GLN A 712 13.08 -24.64 1.22
CA GLN A 712 12.98 -24.52 2.66
C GLN A 712 13.69 -25.74 3.26
N ASP A 713 15.00 -25.64 3.45
CA ASP A 713 15.79 -26.68 4.11
C ASP A 713 15.36 -26.82 5.58
N TYR A 714 14.63 -27.89 5.88
CA TYR A 714 14.13 -28.22 7.23
C TYR A 714 15.09 -29.09 8.05
N ASP A 715 16.31 -29.31 7.56
CA ASP A 715 17.29 -30.24 8.15
C ASP A 715 17.73 -29.87 9.57
N TYR A 716 17.71 -28.59 9.93
CA TYR A 716 18.07 -28.13 11.27
C TYR A 716 17.06 -28.52 12.36
N LEU A 717 15.86 -29.00 12.00
CA LEU A 717 14.86 -29.46 12.97
C LEU A 717 15.28 -30.74 13.71
N ASN A 718 16.24 -31.49 13.16
CA ASN A 718 16.83 -32.65 13.84
C ASN A 718 17.71 -32.27 15.04
N ASP A 719 18.27 -31.06 15.06
CA ASP A 719 19.17 -30.59 16.12
C ASP A 719 18.42 -30.08 17.36
N TRP A 720 17.10 -29.89 17.26
CA TRP A 720 16.30 -29.25 18.32
C TRP A 720 15.75 -30.23 19.36
N GLY A 721 16.16 -31.50 19.28
CA GLY A 721 15.89 -32.53 20.28
C GLY A 721 14.62 -33.35 20.01
N GLY A 722 14.49 -34.47 20.73
CA GLY A 722 13.59 -35.58 20.37
C GLY A 722 12.08 -35.28 20.27
N ARG A 723 11.63 -34.09 20.69
CA ARG A 723 10.21 -33.66 20.52
C ARG A 723 9.91 -33.15 19.12
N PHE A 724 10.92 -32.74 18.35
CA PHE A 724 10.77 -32.19 16.99
C PHE A 724 11.05 -33.21 15.89
N ARG A 725 11.47 -34.42 16.26
CA ARG A 725 11.75 -35.53 15.33
C ARG A 725 10.57 -35.84 14.40
N LYS A 726 9.35 -35.78 14.92
CA LYS A 726 8.13 -36.08 14.16
C LYS A 726 7.72 -34.97 13.19
N LEU A 727 8.23 -33.76 13.38
CA LEU A 727 8.08 -32.62 12.47
C LEU A 727 9.17 -32.63 11.40
N ALA A 728 10.40 -32.99 11.78
CA ALA A 728 11.50 -33.22 10.85
C ALA A 728 11.18 -34.35 9.85
N GLU A 729 10.58 -35.46 10.29
CA GLU A 729 10.12 -36.55 9.41
C GLU A 729 8.96 -36.17 8.47
N LEU A 730 8.22 -35.10 8.76
CA LEU A 730 7.01 -34.74 8.00
C LEU A 730 7.30 -33.68 6.92
N TYR A 731 8.40 -32.94 7.07
CA TYR A 731 8.77 -31.80 6.21
C TYR A 731 10.22 -31.87 5.68
N GLY A 732 11.08 -32.74 6.21
CA GLY A 732 12.38 -33.06 5.63
C GLY A 732 12.19 -34.02 4.47
N GLY A 733 12.49 -33.56 3.25
CA GLY A 733 12.36 -34.33 2.02
C GLY A 733 13.07 -35.69 2.13
N GLY A 734 12.38 -36.72 1.63
CA GLY A 734 12.87 -38.10 1.63
C GLY A 734 14.13 -38.27 0.78
N GLU A 735 14.92 -39.26 1.18
CA GLU A 735 16.06 -39.81 0.45
C GLU A 735 15.68 -40.10 -1.01
N GLU A 736 16.48 -39.57 -1.94
CA GLU A 736 16.57 -40.07 -3.31
C GLU A 736 17.13 -41.49 -3.27
N ASP A 737 16.29 -42.48 -3.59
CA ASP A 737 16.75 -43.74 -4.15
C ASP A 737 16.95 -43.57 -5.67
N ASP A 738 18.16 -43.88 -6.11
CA ASP A 738 18.76 -43.98 -7.47
C ASP A 738 19.57 -42.78 -8.03
#